data_AF-A0AAU2VBG5-F1
#
_entry.id   AF-A0AAU2VBG5-F1
#
_cell.length_a   1.000
_cell.length_b   1.000
_cell.length_c   1.000
_cell.angle_alpha   90.00
_cell.angle_beta   90.00
_cell.angle_gamma   90.00
#
_symmetry.space_group_name_H-M   'P 1'
#
loop_
_entity.id
_entity.type
_entity.pdbx_description
1 polymer ?
#
loop_
_entity_poly.entity_id
_entity_poly.type
_entity_poly.pdbx_seq_one_letter_code
_entity_poly.pdbx_strand_id
1 'polypeptide(L)'
;MAAPLAYGGWQWLAPQGGSGTQGPSAGTTTGRPASAASEQSYLHVIAHADDGIYFMNPDLEQSIRSGALSVTVCMTSGESDGRNAAPKSPQFKSLPTDRPAFARARINGLRAAHALMATGDDNSPWSVEPVELLPGFRSELHYLQAAPHVQLIYMGLCEARYVSVPRPVSMRGLWLGAIEQLPTLPGTGSSVRMPRAYTRDQLTDALAATIARVNPTVIRTLDPTPLHAPRETVAMMSAPTILRGLSYLDHQDHTASARFMQAAMERYWGAGKGRAASVTNYFGYPTNYTPPSLDAATTRRTAQLLNAYGWVDRRDCGDPSGCGDLKVGPNGLKAGGAGWARGTRTRTPGTSRWLAPLKDGRLAAFAVLNGAVRCWVEREAGKGPWAGPFDVVGSAGSPLDPQVEVVRHADGTLQLFATRTVLPFKGAKHHKELVCVRQSGVGADGAPRFGAWSSLGTPDADPDKSLETGYPATALAPDGTVHVLARNWAGDVALRSGRGGKDWGPWRLLDHPPGKQPPHPLVVEGIDALVDPSGRLHVAAPVAKTVLHWVSPAPGELPKLSPPTGLTPSGSAVSLVGDGKGGASAVYRQAGTAQVAVASPGAPGAAWTVARRTPVGGYGRVAAYRLGGNGGTLVLAVRDDGGRVVPSSDESAQAAWEGPGAQFVGIPGAAQDSSGRAVVAVVGTDGQLYASRQTRPGARFGEWAPAAKESAGSRA
;
A
#
# COMPACT_ATOMS: atom_id res chain seq x y z
N MET A 1 -68.55 -8.19 -0.69
CA MET A 1 -67.63 -9.34 -0.60
C MET A 1 -66.24 -8.80 -0.28
N ALA A 2 -65.58 -9.41 0.73
CA ALA A 2 -64.19 -9.28 1.13
C ALA A 2 -63.64 -7.88 1.52
N ALA A 3 -63.34 -7.76 2.82
CA ALA A 3 -62.49 -6.73 3.42
C ALA A 3 -60.99 -6.97 3.11
N PRO A 4 -60.14 -5.96 3.30
CA PRO A 4 -58.75 -6.20 3.67
C PRO A 4 -58.37 -5.47 4.97
N LEU A 5 -57.76 -6.22 5.89
CA LEU A 5 -57.02 -5.74 7.05
C LEU A 5 -55.63 -6.41 7.05
N ALA A 6 -54.60 -5.56 7.23
CA ALA A 6 -53.27 -5.82 7.79
C ALA A 6 -52.37 -6.96 7.24
N TYR A 7 -51.17 -6.58 6.78
CA TYR A 7 -49.93 -7.37 6.79
C TYR A 7 -48.78 -6.37 7.03
N GLY A 8 -47.79 -6.56 7.91
CA GLY A 8 -47.16 -7.78 8.39
C GLY A 8 -45.74 -7.81 7.85
N GLY A 9 -44.75 -7.46 8.69
CA GLY A 9 -43.34 -7.41 8.32
C GLY A 9 -42.76 -8.81 8.05
N TRP A 10 -41.82 -8.89 7.11
CA TRP A 10 -41.08 -10.12 6.81
C TRP A 10 -39.57 -9.86 6.87
N GLN A 11 -38.97 -10.42 7.92
CA GLN A 11 -37.56 -10.78 8.01
C GLN A 11 -37.26 -11.85 6.95
N TRP A 12 -36.25 -11.62 6.11
CA TRP A 12 -35.78 -12.62 5.16
C TRP A 12 -34.75 -13.56 5.84
N LEU A 13 -35.12 -14.82 5.95
CA LEU A 13 -34.27 -15.93 6.35
C LEU A 13 -33.40 -16.37 5.15
N ALA A 14 -32.11 -16.57 5.40
CA ALA A 14 -31.19 -17.18 4.44
C ALA A 14 -31.58 -18.65 4.15
N PRO A 15 -31.42 -19.18 2.92
CA PRO A 15 -31.79 -20.56 2.63
C PRO A 15 -30.76 -21.53 3.21
N GLN A 16 -31.24 -22.52 3.99
CA GLN A 16 -30.55 -23.79 4.17
C GLN A 16 -30.97 -24.77 3.08
N GLY A 17 -30.00 -25.50 2.53
CA GLY A 17 -30.20 -26.73 1.78
C GLY A 17 -28.97 -27.63 1.91
N GLY A 18 -29.13 -28.80 2.55
CA GLY A 18 -28.16 -29.91 2.54
C GLY A 18 -28.12 -30.60 1.17
N SER A 19 -27.22 -31.54 0.85
CA SER A 19 -26.47 -32.50 1.67
C SER A 19 -25.26 -33.06 0.90
N GLY A 20 -24.13 -33.28 1.60
CA GLY A 20 -23.25 -34.44 1.37
C GLY A 20 -22.11 -34.33 0.35
N THR A 21 -20.96 -33.80 0.75
CA THR A 21 -19.63 -34.46 0.63
C THR A 21 -18.62 -33.68 1.48
N GLN A 22 -17.91 -34.40 2.36
CA GLN A 22 -17.04 -33.84 3.40
C GLN A 22 -15.82 -33.11 2.80
N GLY A 23 -15.63 -31.86 3.20
CA GLY A 23 -14.41 -31.06 3.00
C GLY A 23 -13.99 -30.41 4.33
N PRO A 24 -12.69 -30.13 4.56
CA PRO A 24 -12.15 -29.89 5.89
C PRO A 24 -12.65 -28.57 6.52
N SER A 25 -12.81 -28.63 7.84
CA SER A 25 -13.42 -27.66 8.74
C SER A 25 -13.09 -26.19 8.45
N ALA A 26 -14.12 -25.43 8.07
CA ALA A 26 -14.14 -23.99 8.29
C ALA A 26 -14.32 -23.75 9.80
N GLY A 27 -13.25 -23.36 10.49
CA GLY A 27 -13.33 -22.85 11.85
C GLY A 27 -14.10 -21.53 11.86
N THR A 28 -15.34 -21.56 12.34
CA THR A 28 -16.13 -20.38 12.66
C THR A 28 -15.50 -19.68 13.87
N THR A 29 -14.65 -18.69 13.63
CA THR A 29 -14.27 -17.71 14.66
C THR A 29 -15.35 -16.63 14.70
N THR A 30 -16.19 -16.69 15.73
CA THR A 30 -17.27 -15.74 16.06
C THR A 30 -16.72 -14.43 16.66
N GLY A 31 -15.65 -13.89 16.09
CA GLY A 31 -15.12 -12.58 16.49
C GLY A 31 -16.03 -11.46 15.97
N ARG A 32 -16.49 -10.58 16.87
CA ARG A 32 -17.04 -9.27 16.47
C ARG A 32 -16.01 -8.57 15.57
N PRO A 33 -16.42 -7.88 14.49
CA PRO A 33 -15.49 -7.06 13.73
C PRO A 33 -14.82 -6.05 14.68
N ALA A 34 -13.49 -5.93 14.57
CA ALA A 34 -12.69 -5.15 15.51
C ALA A 34 -13.10 -3.67 15.58
N SER A 35 -13.67 -3.14 14.49
CA SER A 35 -14.27 -1.81 14.41
C SER A 35 -15.63 -1.85 13.70
N ALA A 36 -16.50 -0.91 14.04
CA ALA A 36 -17.77 -0.74 13.35
C ALA A 36 -17.57 -0.09 11.96
N ALA A 37 -18.39 -0.45 10.99
CA ALA A 37 -18.36 0.14 9.64
C ALA A 37 -18.53 1.67 9.66
N SER A 38 -19.33 2.20 10.59
CA SER A 38 -19.56 3.64 10.78
C SER A 38 -18.31 4.41 11.20
N GLU A 39 -17.31 3.74 11.75
CA GLU A 39 -16.05 4.36 12.17
C GLU A 39 -15.00 4.37 11.05
N GLN A 40 -15.34 3.89 9.86
CA GLN A 40 -14.43 3.74 8.74
C GLN A 40 -14.99 4.45 7.51
N SER A 41 -14.10 4.99 6.67
CA SER A 41 -14.45 5.28 5.29
C SER A 41 -13.20 5.25 4.41
N TYR A 42 -13.40 4.85 3.17
CA TYR A 42 -12.35 4.60 2.22
C TYR A 42 -12.48 5.53 1.02
N LEU A 43 -11.36 6.12 0.64
CA LEU A 43 -11.22 6.87 -0.60
C LEU A 43 -10.19 6.18 -1.49
N HIS A 44 -10.61 5.72 -2.67
CA HIS A 44 -9.76 5.11 -3.68
C HIS A 44 -9.64 6.07 -4.86
N VAL A 45 -8.45 6.52 -5.21
CA VAL A 45 -8.23 7.47 -6.31
C VAL A 45 -7.42 6.78 -7.40
N ILE A 46 -8.02 6.67 -8.57
CA ILE A 46 -7.47 5.96 -9.73
C ILE A 46 -7.45 6.88 -10.96
N ALA A 47 -6.53 6.61 -11.89
CA ALA A 47 -6.46 7.37 -13.12
C ALA A 47 -7.51 6.87 -14.13
N HIS A 48 -7.62 5.56 -14.30
CA HIS A 48 -8.51 4.89 -15.23
C HIS A 48 -9.41 3.86 -14.53
N ALA A 49 -10.50 3.50 -15.20
CA ALA A 49 -11.57 2.71 -14.62
C ALA A 49 -11.14 1.30 -14.16
N ASP A 50 -10.10 0.71 -14.74
CA ASP A 50 -9.62 -0.65 -14.45
C ASP A 50 -8.55 -0.72 -13.35
N ASP A 51 -7.89 0.40 -13.03
CA ASP A 51 -6.69 0.42 -12.17
C ASP A 51 -6.95 -0.14 -10.77
N GLY A 52 -8.10 0.19 -10.18
CA GLY A 52 -8.48 -0.31 -8.86
C GLY A 52 -8.64 -1.84 -8.84
N ILE A 53 -9.13 -2.40 -9.95
CA ILE A 53 -9.31 -3.85 -10.09
C ILE A 53 -7.96 -4.55 -10.25
N TYR A 54 -7.05 -3.98 -11.04
CA TYR A 54 -5.72 -4.55 -11.27
C TYR A 54 -4.79 -4.43 -10.06
N PHE A 55 -4.69 -3.26 -9.45
CA PHE A 55 -3.58 -2.94 -8.55
C PHE A 55 -3.98 -2.87 -7.08
N MET A 56 -5.22 -2.46 -6.78
CA MET A 56 -5.71 -2.28 -5.40
C MET A 56 -6.47 -3.49 -4.85
N ASN A 57 -6.85 -4.47 -5.67
CA ASN A 57 -7.47 -5.70 -5.18
C ASN A 57 -6.43 -6.66 -4.58
N PRO A 58 -6.75 -7.34 -3.45
CA PRO A 58 -8.08 -7.49 -2.86
C PRO A 58 -8.44 -6.43 -1.80
N ASP A 59 -7.57 -5.45 -1.50
CA ASP A 59 -7.85 -4.41 -0.51
C ASP A 59 -9.11 -3.58 -0.86
N LEU A 60 -9.35 -3.33 -2.16
CA LEU A 60 -10.56 -2.67 -2.67
C LEU A 60 -11.83 -3.48 -2.35
N GLU A 61 -11.87 -4.75 -2.77
CA GLU A 61 -13.01 -5.64 -2.50
C GLU A 61 -13.30 -5.79 -0.99
N GLN A 62 -12.24 -5.92 -0.17
CA GLN A 62 -12.37 -6.00 1.30
C GLN A 62 -13.03 -4.74 1.88
N SER A 63 -12.72 -3.57 1.32
CA SER A 63 -13.28 -2.29 1.79
C SER A 63 -14.75 -2.13 1.43
N ILE A 64 -15.12 -2.53 0.21
CA ILE A 64 -16.51 -2.56 -0.26
C ILE A 64 -17.36 -3.49 0.62
N ARG A 65 -16.82 -4.67 0.95
CA ARG A 65 -17.50 -5.69 1.77
C ARG A 65 -17.55 -5.36 3.26
N SER A 66 -16.78 -4.38 3.73
CA SER A 66 -16.81 -3.95 5.13
C SER A 66 -18.13 -3.29 5.54
N GLY A 67 -18.92 -2.82 4.57
CA GLY A 67 -20.13 -2.03 4.80
C GLY A 67 -19.87 -0.55 5.12
N ALA A 68 -18.61 -0.14 5.24
CA ALA A 68 -18.24 1.26 5.43
C ALA A 68 -18.35 2.05 4.12
N LEU A 69 -18.48 3.38 4.20
CA LEU A 69 -18.46 4.23 3.01
C LEU A 69 -17.17 3.98 2.21
N SER A 70 -17.29 3.53 0.96
CA SER A 70 -16.19 3.26 0.05
C SER A 70 -16.42 4.02 -1.25
N VAL A 71 -15.59 5.03 -1.48
CA VAL A 71 -15.70 5.94 -2.62
C VAL A 71 -14.51 5.75 -3.55
N THR A 72 -14.76 5.38 -4.80
CA THR A 72 -13.74 5.32 -5.86
C THR A 72 -13.85 6.52 -6.78
N VAL A 73 -12.83 7.36 -6.83
CA VAL A 73 -12.70 8.48 -7.76
C VAL A 73 -11.90 8.03 -8.97
N CYS A 74 -12.52 8.03 -10.16
CA CYS A 74 -11.84 7.86 -11.44
C CYS A 74 -11.58 9.23 -12.06
N MET A 75 -10.31 9.61 -12.16
CA MET A 75 -9.91 10.96 -12.56
C MET A 75 -10.11 11.20 -14.06
N THR A 76 -9.69 10.27 -14.91
CA THR A 76 -9.82 10.42 -16.36
C THR A 76 -11.07 9.75 -16.91
N SER A 77 -11.46 10.12 -18.12
CA SER A 77 -12.48 9.42 -18.90
C SER A 77 -11.99 8.07 -19.43
N GLY A 78 -10.67 7.86 -19.45
CA GLY A 78 -10.06 6.63 -19.95
C GLY A 78 -10.39 6.36 -21.42
N GLU A 79 -10.54 7.41 -22.23
CA GLU A 79 -11.15 7.34 -23.55
C GLU A 79 -10.26 6.75 -24.65
N SER A 80 -8.96 6.59 -24.40
CA SER A 80 -8.00 5.91 -25.28
C SER A 80 -8.16 6.32 -26.77
N ASP A 81 -8.21 5.35 -27.68
CA ASP A 81 -8.50 5.54 -29.11
C ASP A 81 -10.00 5.60 -29.47
N GLY A 82 -10.91 5.47 -28.49
CA GLY A 82 -12.36 5.51 -28.70
C GLY A 82 -12.98 4.28 -29.38
N ARG A 83 -12.31 3.13 -29.48
CA ARG A 83 -12.86 1.92 -30.12
C ARG A 83 -13.10 0.81 -29.10
N ASN A 84 -14.36 0.46 -28.86
CA ASN A 84 -14.72 -0.61 -27.92
C ASN A 84 -14.65 -2.01 -28.56
N ALA A 85 -13.45 -2.50 -28.82
CA ALA A 85 -13.22 -3.90 -29.23
C ALA A 85 -11.84 -4.38 -28.82
N ALA A 86 -11.67 -5.69 -28.75
CA ALA A 86 -10.35 -6.29 -28.52
C ALA A 86 -9.35 -5.82 -29.61
N PRO A 87 -8.17 -5.26 -29.25
CA PRO A 87 -7.27 -4.59 -30.20
C PRO A 87 -6.82 -5.40 -31.42
N LYS A 88 -6.88 -6.73 -31.34
CA LYS A 88 -6.48 -7.67 -32.40
C LYS A 88 -7.66 -8.30 -33.14
N SER A 89 -8.90 -7.92 -32.83
CA SER A 89 -10.06 -8.47 -33.53
C SER A 89 -10.23 -7.83 -34.91
N PRO A 90 -10.81 -8.54 -35.89
CA PRO A 90 -11.13 -7.97 -37.20
C PRO A 90 -11.98 -6.70 -37.11
N GLN A 91 -12.92 -6.66 -36.14
CA GLN A 91 -13.84 -5.55 -35.94
C GLN A 91 -13.14 -4.28 -35.44
N PHE A 92 -12.03 -4.39 -34.71
CA PHE A 92 -11.33 -3.22 -34.16
C PHE A 92 -10.88 -2.23 -35.24
N LYS A 93 -10.48 -2.73 -36.42
CA LYS A 93 -10.03 -1.88 -37.53
C LYS A 93 -11.19 -1.14 -38.19
N SER A 94 -12.38 -1.73 -38.22
CA SER A 94 -13.57 -1.16 -38.86
C SER A 94 -14.43 -0.30 -37.94
N LEU A 95 -14.24 -0.37 -36.62
CA LEU A 95 -14.99 0.45 -35.67
C LEU A 95 -14.63 1.95 -35.81
N PRO A 96 -15.63 2.84 -35.83
CA PRO A 96 -15.40 4.27 -35.77
C PRO A 96 -14.77 4.66 -34.42
N THR A 97 -14.08 5.79 -34.40
CA THR A 97 -13.55 6.36 -33.16
C THR A 97 -14.65 7.15 -32.46
N ASP A 98 -15.11 6.64 -31.32
CA ASP A 98 -16.09 7.29 -30.45
C ASP A 98 -15.60 7.27 -29.00
N ARG A 99 -14.91 8.35 -28.62
CA ARG A 99 -14.29 8.49 -27.31
C ARG A 99 -15.31 8.63 -26.17
N PRO A 100 -16.36 9.49 -26.28
CA PRO A 100 -17.42 9.52 -25.27
C PRO A 100 -18.12 8.18 -25.07
N ALA A 101 -18.41 7.42 -26.15
CA ALA A 101 -19.05 6.11 -26.00
C ALA A 101 -18.10 5.10 -25.35
N PHE A 102 -16.83 5.07 -25.74
CA PHE A 102 -15.86 4.18 -25.09
C PHE A 102 -15.67 4.51 -23.60
N ALA A 103 -15.57 5.80 -23.25
CA ALA A 103 -15.52 6.23 -21.85
C ALA A 103 -16.76 5.74 -21.06
N ARG A 104 -17.96 5.87 -21.66
CA ARG A 104 -19.20 5.35 -21.06
C ARG A 104 -19.17 3.83 -20.86
N ALA A 105 -18.68 3.08 -21.83
CA ALA A 105 -18.54 1.62 -21.71
C ALA A 105 -17.61 1.22 -20.54
N ARG A 106 -16.50 1.94 -20.36
CA ARG A 106 -15.57 1.70 -19.23
C ARG A 106 -16.20 2.02 -17.87
N ILE A 107 -16.98 3.11 -17.79
CA ILE A 107 -17.79 3.44 -16.60
C ILE A 107 -18.75 2.28 -16.28
N ASN A 108 -19.42 1.73 -17.28
CA ASN A 108 -20.34 0.60 -17.14
C ASN A 108 -19.62 -0.64 -16.60
N GLY A 109 -18.43 -0.96 -17.14
CA GLY A 109 -17.61 -2.05 -16.64
C GLY A 109 -17.19 -1.86 -15.18
N LEU A 110 -16.80 -0.65 -14.80
CA LEU A 110 -16.40 -0.36 -13.42
C LEU A 110 -17.56 -0.54 -12.43
N ARG A 111 -18.75 -0.08 -12.81
CA ARG A 111 -19.99 -0.30 -12.06
C ARG A 111 -20.30 -1.78 -11.91
N ALA A 112 -20.20 -2.56 -12.98
CA ALA A 112 -20.42 -4.01 -12.94
C ALA A 112 -19.45 -4.72 -11.98
N ALA A 113 -18.16 -4.39 -12.04
CA ALA A 113 -17.16 -4.97 -11.13
C ALA A 113 -17.40 -4.58 -9.67
N HIS A 114 -17.74 -3.32 -9.38
CA HIS A 114 -18.06 -2.88 -8.00
C HIS A 114 -19.35 -3.51 -7.48
N ALA A 115 -20.37 -3.63 -8.33
CA ALA A 115 -21.61 -4.34 -8.01
C ALA A 115 -21.35 -5.81 -7.66
N LEU A 116 -20.50 -6.49 -8.44
CA LEU A 116 -20.08 -7.87 -8.18
C LEU A 116 -19.31 -8.04 -6.87
N MET A 117 -18.44 -7.07 -6.52
CA MET A 117 -17.72 -7.09 -5.23
C MET A 117 -18.67 -6.92 -4.04
N ALA A 118 -19.67 -6.04 -4.17
CA ALA A 118 -20.58 -5.64 -3.11
C ALA A 118 -21.74 -6.61 -2.88
N THR A 119 -22.35 -7.10 -3.96
CA THR A 119 -23.64 -7.83 -3.93
C THR A 119 -23.55 -9.25 -4.46
N GLY A 120 -22.45 -9.60 -5.16
CA GLY A 120 -22.35 -10.85 -5.91
C GLY A 120 -23.06 -10.82 -7.28
N ASP A 121 -23.75 -9.73 -7.62
CA ASP A 121 -24.44 -9.54 -8.91
C ASP A 121 -23.92 -8.28 -9.62
N ASP A 122 -23.29 -8.47 -10.78
CA ASP A 122 -22.73 -7.42 -11.62
C ASP A 122 -23.79 -6.61 -12.40
N ASN A 123 -25.06 -7.00 -12.30
CA ASN A 123 -26.22 -6.29 -12.86
C ASN A 123 -26.89 -5.34 -11.86
N SER A 124 -26.44 -5.31 -10.61
CA SER A 124 -27.10 -4.51 -9.58
C SER A 124 -27.21 -3.03 -9.99
N PRO A 125 -28.40 -2.41 -9.86
CA PRO A 125 -28.68 -1.10 -10.43
C PRO A 125 -27.98 0.04 -9.68
N TRP A 126 -27.62 1.07 -10.44
CA TRP A 126 -26.96 2.28 -9.94
C TRP A 126 -27.82 3.50 -10.15
N SER A 127 -27.79 4.41 -9.19
CA SER A 127 -28.31 5.76 -9.36
C SER A 127 -27.17 6.70 -9.72
N VAL A 128 -27.45 7.70 -10.56
CA VAL A 128 -26.44 8.65 -11.05
C VAL A 128 -26.97 10.07 -10.88
N GLU A 129 -26.17 10.92 -10.25
CA GLU A 129 -26.48 12.34 -10.05
C GLU A 129 -25.22 13.21 -10.21
N PRO A 130 -25.36 14.50 -10.55
CA PRO A 130 -24.22 15.39 -10.54
C PRO A 130 -23.77 15.70 -9.10
N VAL A 131 -22.47 15.64 -8.85
CA VAL A 131 -21.83 16.17 -7.63
C VAL A 131 -20.95 17.36 -7.98
N GLU A 132 -21.08 18.44 -7.23
CA GLU A 132 -20.24 19.63 -7.40
C GLU A 132 -19.06 19.56 -6.42
N LEU A 133 -17.84 19.45 -6.94
CA LEU A 133 -16.61 19.38 -6.14
C LEU A 133 -16.01 20.77 -5.92
N LEU A 134 -16.21 21.67 -6.88
CA LEU A 134 -15.93 23.10 -6.79
C LEU A 134 -17.06 23.87 -7.47
N PRO A 135 -17.31 25.14 -7.08
CA PRO A 135 -18.32 25.96 -7.75
C PRO A 135 -18.14 25.97 -9.27
N GLY A 136 -19.16 25.50 -10.00
CA GLY A 136 -19.16 25.41 -11.46
C GLY A 136 -18.46 24.18 -12.07
N PHE A 137 -17.89 23.29 -11.24
CA PHE A 137 -17.22 22.05 -11.65
C PHE A 137 -17.94 20.84 -11.09
N ARG A 138 -18.69 20.18 -11.99
CA ARG A 138 -19.48 19.00 -11.66
C ARG A 138 -18.81 17.72 -12.16
N SER A 139 -18.99 16.65 -11.40
CA SER A 139 -18.62 15.27 -11.72
C SER A 139 -19.85 14.39 -11.60
N GLU A 140 -19.81 13.16 -12.12
CA GLU A 140 -20.89 12.22 -11.87
C GLU A 140 -20.63 11.45 -10.58
N LEU A 141 -21.62 11.44 -9.69
CA LEU A 141 -21.68 10.56 -8.53
C LEU A 141 -22.61 9.40 -8.86
N HIS A 142 -22.08 8.19 -8.76
CA HIS A 142 -22.83 6.96 -8.93
C HIS A 142 -22.87 6.24 -7.58
N TYR A 143 -24.04 5.82 -7.13
CA TYR A 143 -24.18 4.99 -5.92
C TYR A 143 -25.00 3.74 -6.21
N LEU A 144 -24.54 2.62 -5.66
CA LEU A 144 -25.13 1.31 -5.87
C LEU A 144 -26.42 1.20 -5.04
N GLN A 145 -27.57 0.96 -5.66
CA GLN A 145 -28.86 1.02 -4.96
C GLN A 145 -28.97 -0.02 -3.84
N ALA A 146 -28.49 -1.24 -4.09
CA ALA A 146 -28.49 -2.33 -3.11
C ALA A 146 -27.41 -2.16 -2.01
N ALA A 147 -26.44 -1.27 -2.20
CA ALA A 147 -25.33 -1.02 -1.28
C ALA A 147 -24.86 0.45 -1.38
N PRO A 148 -25.65 1.44 -0.89
CA PRO A 148 -25.40 2.87 -1.14
C PRO A 148 -24.10 3.43 -0.54
N HIS A 149 -23.46 2.66 0.35
CA HIS A 149 -22.12 2.96 0.87
C HIS A 149 -21.03 2.78 -0.20
N VAL A 150 -21.32 2.09 -1.31
CA VAL A 150 -20.41 1.94 -2.46
C VAL A 150 -20.71 3.05 -3.48
N GLN A 151 -19.75 3.95 -3.66
CA GLN A 151 -19.91 5.13 -4.50
C GLN A 151 -18.74 5.28 -5.49
N LEU A 152 -19.03 5.80 -6.68
CA LEU A 152 -18.05 6.12 -7.70
C LEU A 152 -18.18 7.60 -8.07
N ILE A 153 -17.07 8.32 -8.16
CA ILE A 153 -17.02 9.69 -8.66
C ILE A 153 -16.21 9.70 -9.97
N TYR A 154 -16.83 10.13 -11.06
CA TYR A 154 -16.16 10.25 -12.36
C TYR A 154 -15.91 11.71 -12.70
N MET A 155 -14.64 12.11 -12.68
CA MET A 155 -14.24 13.50 -12.98
C MET A 155 -14.16 13.76 -14.49
N GLY A 156 -13.89 12.71 -15.28
CA GLY A 156 -13.92 12.75 -16.74
C GLY A 156 -12.84 13.64 -17.35
N LEU A 157 -11.65 13.74 -16.75
CA LEU A 157 -10.52 14.46 -17.36
C LEU A 157 -10.06 13.76 -18.65
N CYS A 158 -9.62 14.51 -19.66
CA CYS A 158 -9.01 13.92 -20.85
C CYS A 158 -7.76 13.09 -20.49
N GLU A 159 -7.72 11.84 -20.97
CA GLU A 159 -6.59 10.92 -20.79
C GLU A 159 -5.40 11.31 -21.68
N ALA A 160 -4.19 10.92 -21.28
CA ALA A 160 -3.01 10.97 -22.15
C ALA A 160 -3.07 9.96 -23.31
N ARG A 161 -3.95 8.95 -23.23
CA ARG A 161 -4.25 7.89 -24.22
C ARG A 161 -3.17 6.83 -24.42
N TYR A 162 -1.94 7.13 -24.06
CA TYR A 162 -0.78 6.26 -24.26
C TYR A 162 -0.01 6.11 -22.96
N VAL A 163 0.46 4.87 -22.71
CA VAL A 163 1.28 4.54 -21.54
C VAL A 163 2.52 5.42 -21.45
N SER A 164 3.33 5.45 -22.50
CA SER A 164 4.70 5.99 -22.47
C SER A 164 4.96 7.15 -23.44
N VAL A 165 3.97 7.58 -24.23
CA VAL A 165 4.12 8.71 -25.16
C VAL A 165 3.66 9.99 -24.47
N PRO A 166 4.54 10.95 -24.15
CA PRO A 166 4.15 12.18 -23.45
C PRO A 166 3.15 12.98 -24.27
N ARG A 167 2.04 13.39 -23.66
CA ARG A 167 1.04 14.27 -24.30
C ARG A 167 0.88 15.57 -23.51
N PRO A 168 0.87 16.74 -24.16
CA PRO A 168 0.61 18.01 -23.48
C PRO A 168 -0.79 18.06 -22.86
N VAL A 169 -1.82 17.67 -23.61
CA VAL A 169 -3.19 17.59 -23.08
C VAL A 169 -3.33 16.27 -22.31
N SER A 170 -2.93 16.30 -21.04
CA SER A 170 -2.99 15.19 -20.09
C SER A 170 -2.83 15.69 -18.66
N MET A 171 -3.07 14.84 -17.65
CA MET A 171 -2.74 15.18 -16.26
C MET A 171 -1.24 15.43 -16.08
N ARG A 172 -0.37 14.69 -16.78
CA ARG A 172 1.08 14.93 -16.76
C ARG A 172 1.41 16.32 -17.29
N GLY A 173 0.81 16.72 -18.41
CA GLY A 173 1.04 18.03 -18.99
C GLY A 173 0.55 19.15 -18.08
N LEU A 174 -0.61 18.99 -17.44
CA LEU A 174 -1.11 19.94 -16.45
C LEU A 174 -0.19 20.04 -15.23
N TRP A 175 0.31 18.91 -14.73
CA TRP A 175 1.23 18.88 -13.58
C TRP A 175 2.54 19.61 -13.86
N LEU A 176 3.11 19.40 -15.05
CA LEU A 176 4.36 20.00 -15.50
C LEU A 176 4.21 21.44 -16.00
N GLY A 177 2.98 21.95 -16.15
CA GLY A 177 2.71 23.28 -16.70
C GLY A 177 2.84 23.38 -18.22
N ALA A 178 2.79 22.25 -18.93
CA ALA A 178 2.78 22.21 -20.40
C ALA A 178 1.45 22.71 -21.00
N ILE A 179 0.39 22.69 -20.19
CA ILE A 179 -0.91 23.27 -20.46
C ILE A 179 -1.39 24.00 -19.20
N GLU A 180 -2.15 25.07 -19.36
CA GLU A 180 -2.72 25.81 -18.23
C GLU A 180 -3.98 25.14 -17.67
N GLN A 181 -4.77 24.51 -18.55
CA GLN A 181 -6.03 23.87 -18.20
C GLN A 181 -6.22 22.55 -18.94
N LEU A 182 -6.71 21.53 -18.24
CA LEU A 182 -7.03 20.21 -18.77
C LEU A 182 -8.55 20.07 -18.97
N PRO A 183 -9.05 19.94 -20.20
CA PRO A 183 -10.48 19.74 -20.45
C PRO A 183 -10.99 18.40 -19.91
N THR A 184 -12.29 18.37 -19.61
CA THR A 184 -13.06 17.16 -19.36
C THR A 184 -13.71 16.62 -20.65
N LEU A 185 -13.84 15.30 -20.76
CA LEU A 185 -14.60 14.59 -21.77
C LEU A 185 -15.65 13.70 -21.10
N PRO A 186 -16.86 14.20 -20.80
CA PRO A 186 -17.93 13.36 -20.27
C PRO A 186 -18.27 12.21 -21.23
N GLY A 187 -18.60 11.04 -20.67
CA GLY A 187 -19.04 9.89 -21.46
C GLY A 187 -20.41 10.13 -22.10
N THR A 188 -20.74 9.35 -23.14
CA THR A 188 -22.07 9.37 -23.76
C THR A 188 -23.17 9.18 -22.71
N GLY A 189 -24.22 10.02 -22.78
CA GLY A 189 -25.33 9.98 -21.82
C GLY A 189 -25.01 10.57 -20.44
N SER A 190 -23.89 11.29 -20.29
CA SER A 190 -23.53 11.90 -19.01
C SER A 190 -24.55 12.93 -18.53
N SER A 191 -24.79 12.94 -17.21
CA SER A 191 -25.58 13.99 -16.54
C SER A 191 -24.86 15.34 -16.48
N VAL A 192 -23.53 15.34 -16.62
CA VAL A 192 -22.69 16.54 -16.65
C VAL A 192 -22.57 17.03 -18.11
N ARG A 193 -23.45 17.94 -18.51
CA ARG A 193 -23.58 18.41 -19.89
C ARG A 193 -22.64 19.55 -20.29
N MET A 194 -21.97 20.17 -19.32
CA MET A 194 -21.12 21.34 -19.54
C MET A 194 -19.67 20.99 -19.24
N PRO A 195 -18.88 20.54 -20.22
CA PRO A 195 -17.46 20.31 -20.04
C PRO A 195 -16.77 21.55 -19.46
N ARG A 196 -15.79 21.31 -18.60
CA ARG A 196 -14.93 22.34 -18.00
C ARG A 196 -13.48 21.97 -18.23
N ALA A 197 -12.59 22.93 -18.02
CA ALA A 197 -11.17 22.68 -18.01
C ALA A 197 -10.61 23.06 -16.65
N TYR A 198 -9.88 22.14 -16.03
CA TYR A 198 -9.29 22.34 -14.71
C TYR A 198 -7.89 22.93 -14.85
N THR A 199 -7.61 24.02 -14.15
CA THR A 199 -6.23 24.39 -13.83
C THR A 199 -5.60 23.38 -12.86
N ARG A 200 -4.27 23.42 -12.70
CA ARG A 200 -3.56 22.61 -11.71
C ARG A 200 -4.10 22.81 -10.29
N ASP A 201 -4.35 24.06 -9.90
CA ASP A 201 -4.87 24.38 -8.56
C ASP A 201 -6.30 23.92 -8.38
N GLN A 202 -7.18 24.16 -9.36
CA GLN A 202 -8.57 23.69 -9.30
C GLN A 202 -8.66 22.17 -9.23
N LEU A 203 -7.82 21.43 -9.97
CA LEU A 203 -7.82 19.97 -9.86
C LEU A 203 -7.41 19.52 -8.45
N THR A 204 -6.38 20.16 -7.89
CA THR A 204 -5.91 19.90 -6.52
C THR A 204 -7.00 20.22 -5.49
N ASP A 205 -7.71 21.34 -5.67
CA ASP A 205 -8.81 21.76 -4.78
C ASP A 205 -10.02 20.83 -4.88
N ALA A 206 -10.37 20.36 -6.08
CA ALA A 206 -11.48 19.40 -6.27
C ALA A 206 -11.19 18.06 -5.57
N LEU A 207 -9.93 17.59 -5.63
CA LEU A 207 -9.51 16.40 -4.88
C LEU A 207 -9.53 16.65 -3.37
N ALA A 208 -9.06 17.81 -2.90
CA ALA A 208 -9.13 18.18 -1.49
C ALA A 208 -10.58 18.27 -0.98
N ALA A 209 -11.50 18.80 -1.80
CA ALA A 209 -12.93 18.81 -1.54
C ALA A 209 -13.51 17.39 -1.49
N THR A 210 -12.99 16.47 -2.31
CA THR A 210 -13.36 15.05 -2.24
C THR A 210 -12.90 14.41 -0.93
N ILE A 211 -11.68 14.69 -0.47
CA ILE A 211 -11.22 14.24 0.86
C ILE A 211 -12.15 14.79 1.95
N ALA A 212 -12.52 16.07 1.89
CA ALA A 212 -13.43 16.71 2.84
C ALA A 212 -14.82 16.05 2.84
N ARG A 213 -15.36 15.73 1.66
CA ARG A 213 -16.67 15.07 1.49
C ARG A 213 -16.68 13.66 2.09
N VAL A 214 -15.63 12.88 1.84
CA VAL A 214 -15.57 11.47 2.26
C VAL A 214 -15.09 11.31 3.72
N ASN A 215 -14.29 12.28 4.20
CA ASN A 215 -13.61 12.26 5.49
C ASN A 215 -12.95 10.88 5.80
N PRO A 216 -12.08 10.38 4.89
CA PRO A 216 -11.59 9.00 4.90
C PRO A 216 -10.77 8.67 6.15
N THR A 217 -10.80 7.40 6.56
CA THR A 217 -9.77 6.78 7.43
C THR A 217 -8.68 6.09 6.63
N VAL A 218 -8.95 5.74 5.37
CA VAL A 218 -7.96 5.16 4.46
C VAL A 218 -8.07 5.84 3.10
N ILE A 219 -6.95 6.36 2.62
CA ILE A 219 -6.78 6.85 1.26
C ILE A 219 -5.89 5.87 0.50
N ARG A 220 -6.36 5.37 -0.64
CA ARG A 220 -5.58 4.54 -1.57
C ARG A 220 -5.41 5.29 -2.88
N THR A 221 -4.20 5.34 -3.40
CA THR A 221 -3.91 5.95 -4.70
C THR A 221 -2.84 5.16 -5.44
N LEU A 222 -2.61 5.52 -6.70
CA LEU A 222 -1.57 4.93 -7.53
C LEU A 222 -0.17 5.45 -7.12
N ASP A 223 0.83 5.11 -7.89
CA ASP A 223 2.22 5.34 -7.52
C ASP A 223 2.77 6.71 -7.98
N PRO A 224 3.15 7.61 -7.06
CA PRO A 224 3.71 8.92 -7.40
C PRO A 224 5.18 8.85 -7.87
N THR A 225 5.84 7.70 -7.65
CA THR A 225 7.27 7.48 -7.90
C THR A 225 7.52 6.15 -8.63
N PRO A 226 7.06 6.01 -9.88
CA PRO A 226 7.19 4.78 -10.67
C PRO A 226 8.63 4.46 -11.05
N LEU A 227 8.86 3.21 -11.46
CA LEU A 227 10.16 2.77 -11.99
C LEU A 227 10.41 3.35 -13.39
N HIS A 228 11.62 3.84 -13.63
CA HIS A 228 12.04 4.25 -14.95
C HIS A 228 12.09 3.09 -15.95
N ALA A 229 11.93 3.44 -17.23
CA ALA A 229 12.13 2.55 -18.35
C ALA A 229 13.64 2.38 -18.66
N PRO A 230 14.08 1.21 -19.18
CA PRO A 230 15.49 0.87 -19.43
C PRO A 230 16.23 1.88 -20.30
N ARG A 231 15.46 2.46 -21.22
CA ARG A 231 15.91 3.36 -22.26
C ARG A 231 14.85 4.42 -22.42
N GLU A 232 15.32 5.63 -22.64
CA GLU A 232 14.45 6.71 -23.04
C GLU A 232 13.78 6.37 -24.38
N THR A 233 12.48 6.63 -24.48
CA THR A 233 11.75 6.36 -25.72
C THR A 233 12.01 7.45 -26.74
N VAL A 234 11.97 7.12 -28.04
CA VAL A 234 12.06 8.12 -29.13
C VAL A 234 10.96 9.18 -28.97
N ALA A 235 9.78 8.76 -28.52
CA ALA A 235 8.68 9.66 -28.20
C ALA A 235 9.02 10.67 -27.10
N MET A 236 9.70 10.25 -26.04
CA MET A 236 10.16 11.13 -24.97
C MET A 236 11.27 12.09 -25.46
N MET A 237 12.27 11.58 -26.18
CA MET A 237 13.36 12.41 -26.72
C MET A 237 12.85 13.49 -27.69
N SER A 238 11.79 13.18 -28.44
CA SER A 238 11.17 14.08 -29.42
C SER A 238 10.07 14.98 -28.84
N ALA A 239 9.73 14.82 -27.55
CA ALA A 239 8.66 15.60 -26.92
C ALA A 239 9.06 17.09 -26.78
N PRO A 240 8.09 18.01 -26.63
CA PRO A 240 8.35 19.39 -26.22
C PRO A 240 9.19 19.42 -24.94
N THR A 241 10.12 20.38 -24.79
CA THR A 241 11.09 20.45 -23.68
C THR A 241 10.44 20.32 -22.30
N ILE A 242 9.32 21.00 -22.06
CA ILE A 242 8.57 20.95 -20.79
C ILE A 242 7.99 19.56 -20.47
N LEU A 243 7.84 18.70 -21.48
CA LEU A 243 7.39 17.32 -21.35
C LEU A 243 8.53 16.31 -21.41
N ARG A 244 9.78 16.71 -21.63
CA ARG A 244 10.92 15.79 -21.59
C ARG A 244 11.25 15.40 -20.15
N GLY A 245 12.00 14.32 -19.96
CA GLY A 245 12.41 13.79 -18.66
C GLY A 245 12.53 12.27 -18.71
N LEU A 246 12.58 11.64 -17.53
CA LEU A 246 12.67 10.19 -17.45
C LEU A 246 11.42 9.53 -18.06
N SER A 247 11.63 8.49 -18.88
CA SER A 247 10.58 7.57 -19.30
C SER A 247 10.31 6.58 -18.16
N TYR A 248 9.05 6.24 -17.92
CA TYR A 248 8.64 5.33 -16.86
C TYR A 248 7.94 4.09 -17.42
N LEU A 249 7.96 3.00 -16.66
CA LEU A 249 7.28 1.73 -16.98
C LEU A 249 5.78 1.75 -16.67
N ASP A 250 5.34 2.76 -15.94
CA ASP A 250 3.93 2.94 -15.58
C ASP A 250 3.24 3.94 -16.52
N HIS A 251 1.91 3.96 -16.51
CA HIS A 251 1.14 4.94 -17.28
C HIS A 251 1.36 6.35 -16.73
N GLN A 252 1.61 7.33 -17.59
CA GLN A 252 1.86 8.72 -17.15
C GLN A 252 0.72 9.31 -16.31
N ASP A 253 -0.53 8.92 -16.59
CA ASP A 253 -1.69 9.34 -15.81
C ASP A 253 -1.76 8.66 -14.43
N HIS A 254 -1.24 7.43 -14.26
CA HIS A 254 -1.13 6.81 -12.93
C HIS A 254 -0.28 7.68 -12.02
N THR A 255 0.90 8.05 -12.49
CA THR A 255 1.84 8.88 -11.75
C THR A 255 1.30 10.29 -11.51
N ALA A 256 0.71 10.91 -12.52
CA ALA A 256 0.14 12.25 -12.37
C ALA A 256 -1.03 12.26 -11.38
N SER A 257 -1.94 11.27 -11.43
CA SER A 257 -3.05 11.14 -10.49
C SER A 257 -2.57 11.07 -9.04
N ALA A 258 -1.55 10.23 -8.78
CA ALA A 258 -0.97 10.08 -7.45
C ALA A 258 -0.29 11.35 -6.94
N ARG A 259 0.38 12.10 -7.82
CA ARG A 259 1.02 13.39 -7.46
C ARG A 259 0.00 14.49 -7.17
N PHE A 260 -1.08 14.56 -7.94
CA PHE A 260 -2.21 15.44 -7.63
C PHE A 260 -2.86 15.06 -6.30
N MET A 261 -2.96 13.76 -6.00
CA MET A 261 -3.46 13.30 -4.70
C MET A 261 -2.51 13.68 -3.55
N GLN A 262 -1.19 13.58 -3.73
CA GLN A 262 -0.21 14.09 -2.76
C GLN A 262 -0.41 15.59 -2.49
N ALA A 263 -0.58 16.40 -3.54
CA ALA A 263 -0.84 17.84 -3.40
C ALA A 263 -2.17 18.14 -2.69
N ALA A 264 -3.22 17.37 -3.00
CA ALA A 264 -4.53 17.52 -2.37
C ALA A 264 -4.50 17.16 -0.88
N MET A 265 -3.78 16.09 -0.52
CA MET A 265 -3.56 15.70 0.88
C MET A 265 -2.76 16.75 1.66
N GLU A 266 -1.68 17.27 1.07
CA GLU A 266 -0.87 18.34 1.67
C GLU A 266 -1.73 19.60 1.91
N ARG A 267 -2.53 20.00 0.93
CA ARG A 267 -3.44 21.15 1.05
C ARG A 267 -4.53 20.93 2.10
N TYR A 268 -5.16 19.76 2.12
CA TYR A 268 -6.25 19.45 3.04
C TYR A 268 -5.79 19.35 4.50
N TRP A 269 -4.72 18.60 4.77
CA TRP A 269 -4.21 18.43 6.13
C TRP A 269 -3.42 19.63 6.63
N GLY A 270 -2.76 20.39 5.74
CA GLY A 270 -2.12 21.66 6.09
C GLY A 270 -3.10 22.70 6.66
N ALA A 271 -4.40 22.58 6.36
CA ALA A 271 -5.45 23.40 6.93
C ALA A 271 -5.94 22.91 8.32
N GLY A 272 -5.32 21.88 8.91
CA GLY A 272 -5.70 21.32 10.22
C GLY A 272 -7.01 20.54 10.23
N LYS A 273 -7.45 20.04 9.07
CA LYS A 273 -8.76 19.40 8.88
C LYS A 273 -8.66 17.87 8.82
N GLY A 274 -9.78 17.21 9.14
CA GLY A 274 -10.04 15.82 8.81
C GLY A 274 -9.76 14.81 9.92
N ARG A 275 -10.43 13.67 9.81
CA ARG A 275 -10.18 12.48 10.64
C ARG A 275 -8.76 11.95 10.39
N ALA A 276 -8.23 11.20 11.35
CA ALA A 276 -6.98 10.48 11.17
C ALA A 276 -7.12 9.46 10.02
N ALA A 277 -6.25 9.58 9.01
CA ALA A 277 -6.26 8.74 7.83
C ALA A 277 -4.88 8.13 7.55
N SER A 278 -4.86 6.85 7.19
CA SER A 278 -3.70 6.18 6.61
C SER A 278 -3.70 6.30 5.09
N VAL A 279 -2.52 6.26 4.48
CA VAL A 279 -2.35 6.32 3.02
C VAL A 279 -1.66 5.06 2.52
N THR A 280 -2.12 4.52 1.38
CA THR A 280 -1.45 3.43 0.66
C THR A 280 -1.30 3.80 -0.81
N ASN A 281 -0.07 3.72 -1.33
CA ASN A 281 0.23 3.90 -2.75
C ASN A 281 0.48 2.52 -3.40
N TYR A 282 -0.12 2.25 -4.56
CA TYR A 282 -0.01 0.94 -5.23
C TYR A 282 0.82 1.01 -6.52
N PHE A 283 1.63 -0.03 -6.76
CA PHE A 283 2.33 -0.24 -8.02
C PHE A 283 1.34 -0.43 -9.18
N GLY A 284 1.56 0.28 -10.28
CA GLY A 284 0.84 0.04 -11.54
C GLY A 284 1.50 -1.05 -12.40
N TYR A 285 1.68 -0.76 -13.68
CA TYR A 285 2.24 -1.69 -14.66
C TYR A 285 3.63 -2.27 -14.34
N PRO A 286 4.51 -1.63 -13.55
CA PRO A 286 5.78 -2.23 -13.18
C PRO A 286 5.65 -3.57 -12.43
N THR A 287 4.47 -3.94 -11.92
CA THR A 287 4.22 -5.27 -11.36
C THR A 287 4.57 -6.42 -12.32
N ASN A 288 4.58 -6.17 -13.64
CA ASN A 288 5.04 -7.12 -14.66
C ASN A 288 6.46 -7.63 -14.49
N TYR A 289 7.32 -6.82 -13.87
CA TYR A 289 8.73 -7.10 -13.71
C TYR A 289 9.03 -7.69 -12.33
N THR A 290 7.99 -7.94 -11.53
CA THR A 290 8.09 -8.51 -10.19
C THR A 290 7.44 -9.90 -10.13
N PRO A 291 7.86 -10.78 -9.21
CA PRO A 291 7.19 -12.05 -9.00
C PRO A 291 5.73 -11.84 -8.53
N PRO A 292 4.80 -12.75 -8.88
CA PRO A 292 3.41 -12.69 -8.42
C PRO A 292 3.31 -12.55 -6.90
N SER A 293 2.58 -11.54 -6.43
CA SER A 293 2.35 -11.30 -4.99
C SER A 293 1.07 -11.95 -4.49
N LEU A 294 0.18 -12.35 -5.40
CA LEU A 294 -1.08 -13.01 -5.11
C LEU A 294 -0.99 -14.50 -5.40
N ASP A 295 -1.71 -15.28 -4.61
CA ASP A 295 -1.88 -16.71 -4.84
C ASP A 295 -2.86 -16.97 -6.00
N ALA A 296 -2.99 -18.24 -6.39
CA ALA A 296 -3.83 -18.62 -7.52
C ALA A 296 -5.32 -18.35 -7.28
N ALA A 297 -5.81 -18.50 -6.04
CA ALA A 297 -7.22 -18.26 -5.71
C ALA A 297 -7.56 -16.76 -5.82
N THR A 298 -6.76 -15.90 -5.22
CA THR A 298 -6.94 -14.45 -5.28
C THR A 298 -6.79 -13.93 -6.70
N THR A 299 -5.80 -14.44 -7.45
CA THR A 299 -5.64 -14.12 -8.89
C THR A 299 -6.89 -14.46 -9.69
N ARG A 300 -7.51 -15.63 -9.44
CA ARG A 300 -8.76 -16.02 -10.11
C ARG A 300 -9.92 -15.10 -9.73
N ARG A 301 -10.00 -14.64 -8.47
CA ARG A 301 -11.01 -13.67 -8.06
C ARG A 301 -10.85 -12.36 -8.81
N THR A 302 -9.63 -11.81 -8.88
CA THR A 302 -9.35 -10.60 -9.68
C THR A 302 -9.75 -10.79 -11.13
N ALA A 303 -9.48 -11.95 -11.72
CA ALA A 303 -9.90 -12.26 -13.08
C ALA A 303 -11.41 -12.28 -13.28
N GLN A 304 -12.18 -12.79 -12.32
CA GLN A 304 -13.66 -12.75 -12.39
C GLN A 304 -14.16 -11.30 -12.41
N LEU A 305 -13.57 -10.43 -11.59
CA LEU A 305 -13.91 -9.00 -11.57
C LEU A 305 -13.54 -8.32 -12.90
N LEU A 306 -12.39 -8.66 -13.48
CA LEU A 306 -11.98 -8.17 -14.80
C LEU A 306 -12.88 -8.70 -15.92
N ASN A 307 -13.45 -9.90 -15.80
CA ASN A 307 -14.41 -10.42 -16.77
C ASN A 307 -15.74 -9.64 -16.74
N ALA A 308 -16.21 -9.27 -15.54
CA ALA A 308 -17.38 -8.39 -15.39
C ALA A 308 -17.09 -7.00 -15.95
N TYR A 309 -15.95 -6.40 -15.58
CA TYR A 309 -15.50 -5.11 -16.13
C TYR A 309 -15.36 -5.16 -17.67
N GLY A 310 -14.79 -6.24 -18.18
CA GLY A 310 -14.50 -6.44 -19.58
C GLY A 310 -15.69 -6.88 -20.42
N TRP A 311 -16.88 -7.00 -19.83
CA TRP A 311 -18.12 -7.40 -20.51
C TRP A 311 -17.94 -8.69 -21.35
N VAL A 312 -17.38 -9.72 -20.71
CA VAL A 312 -17.04 -10.98 -21.38
C VAL A 312 -18.27 -11.75 -21.83
N ASP A 313 -19.36 -11.66 -21.07
CA ASP A 313 -20.62 -12.34 -21.32
C ASP A 313 -21.45 -11.73 -22.46
N ARG A 314 -21.09 -10.52 -22.93
CA ARG A 314 -21.77 -9.79 -24.01
C ARG A 314 -23.26 -9.55 -23.76
N ARG A 315 -23.70 -9.55 -22.49
CA ARG A 315 -25.11 -9.29 -22.13
C ARG A 315 -25.57 -7.90 -22.58
N ASP A 316 -26.87 -7.75 -22.83
CA ASP A 316 -27.46 -6.44 -23.06
C ASP A 316 -27.84 -5.79 -21.72
N CYS A 317 -27.30 -4.61 -21.44
CA CYS A 317 -27.62 -3.79 -20.27
C CYS A 317 -28.44 -2.54 -20.62
N GLY A 318 -28.91 -2.42 -21.87
CA GLY A 318 -29.73 -1.30 -22.34
C GLY A 318 -28.97 0.00 -22.61
N ASP A 319 -27.63 0.00 -22.51
CA ASP A 319 -26.79 1.15 -22.86
C ASP A 319 -26.14 0.94 -24.24
N PRO A 320 -26.42 1.80 -25.25
CA PRO A 320 -25.86 1.66 -26.59
C PRO A 320 -24.32 1.68 -26.65
N SER A 321 -23.66 2.22 -25.62
CA SER A 321 -22.20 2.25 -25.53
C SER A 321 -21.61 0.88 -25.14
N GLY A 322 -22.45 -0.05 -24.69
CA GLY A 322 -22.06 -1.38 -24.18
C GLY A 322 -21.86 -1.42 -22.67
N CYS A 323 -21.75 -2.61 -22.11
CA CYS A 323 -21.77 -2.83 -20.66
C CYS A 323 -20.39 -2.86 -20.00
N GLY A 324 -19.32 -2.72 -20.79
CA GLY A 324 -17.96 -2.79 -20.29
C GLY A 324 -16.90 -2.61 -21.37
N ASP A 325 -15.65 -2.77 -20.96
CA ASP A 325 -14.46 -2.52 -21.77
C ASP A 325 -13.98 -3.79 -22.50
N LEU A 326 -14.33 -3.88 -23.78
CA LEU A 326 -13.99 -5.03 -24.60
C LEU A 326 -12.50 -5.10 -24.96
N LYS A 327 -11.70 -4.06 -24.66
CA LYS A 327 -10.24 -4.14 -24.80
C LYS A 327 -9.63 -5.02 -23.73
N VAL A 328 -10.22 -5.03 -22.53
CA VAL A 328 -9.85 -5.96 -21.47
C VAL A 328 -10.46 -7.33 -21.75
N GLY A 329 -11.80 -7.43 -21.84
CA GLY A 329 -12.50 -8.67 -22.19
C GLY A 329 -11.94 -9.94 -21.50
N PRO A 330 -11.95 -11.12 -22.15
CA PRO A 330 -11.39 -12.34 -21.57
C PRO A 330 -9.84 -12.31 -21.48
N ASN A 331 -9.21 -11.23 -21.94
CA ASN A 331 -7.76 -11.06 -21.98
C ASN A 331 -7.19 -10.53 -20.66
N GLY A 332 -8.03 -10.25 -19.65
CA GLY A 332 -7.59 -9.85 -18.30
C GLY A 332 -6.62 -10.85 -17.64
N LEU A 333 -6.59 -12.11 -18.12
CA LEU A 333 -5.62 -13.14 -17.73
C LEU A 333 -4.62 -13.57 -18.83
N LYS A 334 -4.86 -13.29 -20.12
CA LYS A 334 -4.01 -13.75 -21.23
C LYS A 334 -3.86 -12.69 -22.34
N ALA A 335 -2.61 -12.42 -22.72
CA ALA A 335 -2.14 -11.63 -23.87
C ALA A 335 -2.71 -10.20 -24.00
N GLY A 336 -2.05 -9.25 -23.33
CA GLY A 336 -2.36 -7.80 -23.38
C GLY A 336 -2.49 -7.21 -21.98
N GLY A 337 -3.11 -7.96 -21.06
CA GLY A 337 -3.03 -7.76 -19.61
C GLY A 337 -1.83 -8.51 -19.03
N ALA A 338 -0.63 -8.10 -19.43
CA ALA A 338 0.62 -8.66 -18.93
C ALA A 338 0.53 -8.80 -17.40
N GLY A 339 0.58 -10.01 -16.84
CA GLY A 339 0.79 -10.34 -15.42
C GLY A 339 0.05 -9.60 -14.28
N TRP A 340 -0.71 -8.52 -14.53
CA TRP A 340 -1.11 -7.49 -13.57
C TRP A 340 -2.08 -8.04 -12.54
N ALA A 341 -3.05 -8.85 -12.97
CA ALA A 341 -4.02 -9.49 -12.11
C ALA A 341 -3.42 -10.45 -11.05
N ARG A 342 -2.11 -10.74 -11.15
CA ARG A 342 -1.37 -11.61 -10.21
C ARG A 342 -0.61 -10.82 -9.14
N GLY A 343 -0.76 -9.50 -9.11
CA GLY A 343 0.05 -8.62 -8.28
C GLY A 343 -0.77 -7.50 -7.63
N THR A 344 -0.74 -7.46 -6.30
CA THR A 344 -0.97 -6.25 -5.52
C THR A 344 0.30 -5.94 -4.72
N ARG A 345 0.85 -4.74 -4.91
CA ARG A 345 2.07 -4.29 -4.24
C ARG A 345 1.93 -2.84 -3.85
N THR A 346 2.35 -2.54 -2.63
CA THR A 346 2.39 -1.18 -2.11
C THR A 346 3.76 -0.57 -2.37
N ARG A 347 3.83 0.72 -2.71
CA ARG A 347 5.10 1.45 -2.84
C ARG A 347 5.88 1.47 -1.51
N THR A 348 5.17 1.41 -0.38
CA THR A 348 5.66 1.53 1.00
C THR A 348 5.40 0.22 1.77
N PRO A 349 6.17 -0.85 1.55
CA PRO A 349 5.93 -2.13 2.21
C PRO A 349 6.23 -2.11 3.73
N GLY A 350 6.81 -1.03 4.26
CA GLY A 350 7.14 -0.86 5.67
C GLY A 350 8.19 -1.87 6.17
N THR A 351 8.44 -1.88 7.48
CA THR A 351 9.08 -2.97 8.23
C THR A 351 8.35 -3.13 9.56
N SER A 352 8.62 -4.17 10.35
CA SER A 352 7.99 -4.37 11.68
C SER A 352 8.51 -3.38 12.75
N ARG A 353 9.52 -2.56 12.44
CA ARG A 353 10.21 -1.64 13.35
C ARG A 353 9.46 -0.32 13.55
N TRP A 354 8.19 -0.38 13.93
CA TRP A 354 7.39 0.79 14.32
C TRP A 354 6.79 0.66 15.72
N LEU A 355 7.04 -0.47 16.39
CA LEU A 355 6.68 -0.75 17.78
C LEU A 355 7.97 -0.94 18.59
N ALA A 356 8.16 -0.16 19.66
CA ALA A 356 9.40 -0.18 20.45
C ALA A 356 9.15 0.04 21.95
N PRO A 357 9.97 -0.54 22.84
CA PRO A 357 9.91 -0.24 24.27
C PRO A 357 10.52 1.13 24.58
N LEU A 358 9.86 1.89 25.44
CA LEU A 358 10.36 3.11 26.06
C LEU A 358 11.37 2.79 27.17
N LYS A 359 12.00 3.83 27.73
CA LYS A 359 12.97 3.70 28.83
C LYS A 359 12.32 3.15 30.11
N ASP A 360 11.05 3.44 30.34
CA ASP A 360 10.27 3.00 31.51
C ASP A 360 9.61 1.61 31.31
N GLY A 361 9.91 0.92 30.21
CA GLY A 361 9.39 -0.42 29.91
C GLY A 361 7.99 -0.45 29.28
N ARG A 362 7.31 0.70 29.14
CA ARG A 362 6.07 0.81 28.36
C ARG A 362 6.37 0.62 26.88
N LEU A 363 5.45 0.02 26.13
CA LEU A 363 5.57 0.01 24.68
C LEU A 363 5.04 1.31 24.05
N ALA A 364 5.65 1.72 22.94
CA ALA A 364 5.20 2.82 22.10
C ALA A 364 5.11 2.36 20.64
N ALA A 365 3.99 2.69 20.00
CA ALA A 365 3.69 2.38 18.61
C ALA A 365 3.64 3.67 17.79
N PHE A 366 4.24 3.67 16.60
CA PHE A 366 4.33 4.83 15.72
C PHE A 366 3.71 4.53 14.36
N ALA A 367 2.97 5.50 13.79
CA ALA A 367 2.45 5.40 12.44
C ALA A 367 2.35 6.77 11.79
N VAL A 368 2.37 6.82 10.46
CA VAL A 368 2.10 8.06 9.72
C VAL A 368 0.59 8.15 9.47
N LEU A 369 -0.06 9.14 10.09
CA LEU A 369 -1.47 9.48 9.88
C LEU A 369 -1.56 10.94 9.46
N ASN A 370 -2.34 11.23 8.43
CA ASN A 370 -2.44 12.57 7.84
C ASN A 370 -1.08 13.17 7.47
N GLY A 371 -0.15 12.34 6.99
CA GLY A 371 1.21 12.75 6.64
C GLY A 371 2.13 13.09 7.83
N ALA A 372 1.69 12.89 9.08
CA ALA A 372 2.47 13.16 10.29
C ALA A 372 2.64 11.91 11.16
N VAL A 373 3.75 11.80 11.89
CA VAL A 373 3.95 10.69 12.83
C VAL A 373 3.07 10.88 14.06
N ARG A 374 2.23 9.88 14.33
CA ARG A 374 1.43 9.72 15.54
C ARG A 374 2.01 8.62 16.41
N CYS A 375 1.81 8.74 17.72
CA CYS A 375 2.28 7.77 18.69
C CYS A 375 1.18 7.31 19.64
N TRP A 376 1.11 6.02 19.90
CA TRP A 376 0.37 5.46 21.04
C TRP A 376 1.36 4.92 22.05
N VAL A 377 1.04 5.04 23.33
CA VAL A 377 1.89 4.54 24.42
C VAL A 377 1.04 3.73 25.38
N GLU A 378 1.58 2.63 25.90
CA GLU A 378 0.92 1.91 26.98
C GLU A 378 0.70 2.82 28.19
N ARG A 379 -0.42 2.64 28.89
CA ARG A 379 -0.66 3.38 30.14
C ARG A 379 0.28 2.91 31.23
N GLU A 380 0.50 1.60 31.29
CA GLU A 380 1.40 0.94 32.23
C GLU A 380 2.20 -0.15 31.54
N ALA A 381 3.47 -0.29 31.94
CA ALA A 381 4.40 -1.22 31.32
C ALA A 381 3.89 -2.65 31.47
N GLY A 382 3.67 -3.33 30.35
CA GLY A 382 3.30 -4.74 30.42
C GLY A 382 1.86 -4.98 30.91
N LYS A 383 0.94 -4.01 30.79
CA LYS A 383 -0.47 -4.20 31.16
C LYS A 383 -1.44 -4.28 29.98
N GLY A 384 -1.14 -3.63 28.85
CA GLY A 384 -1.92 -3.78 27.62
C GLY A 384 -2.86 -2.63 27.24
N PRO A 385 -3.41 -1.80 28.16
CA PRO A 385 -4.13 -0.59 27.77
C PRO A 385 -3.20 0.47 27.17
N TRP A 386 -3.67 1.14 26.12
CA TRP A 386 -2.95 2.20 25.39
C TRP A 386 -3.65 3.56 25.50
N ALA A 387 -2.89 4.63 25.33
CA ALA A 387 -3.36 5.99 25.13
C ALA A 387 -2.78 6.57 23.83
N GLY A 388 -3.47 7.56 23.25
CA GLY A 388 -3.11 8.18 21.96
C GLY A 388 -4.24 8.08 20.92
N PRO A 389 -3.99 8.46 19.65
CA PRO A 389 -2.71 8.90 19.10
C PRO A 389 -2.29 10.30 19.55
N PHE A 390 -1.07 10.44 20.04
CA PHE A 390 -0.43 11.72 20.34
C PHE A 390 0.33 12.27 19.13
N ASP A 391 0.35 13.60 19.00
CA ASP A 391 1.32 14.28 18.14
C ASP A 391 2.67 14.35 18.86
N VAL A 392 3.72 13.81 18.23
CA VAL A 392 5.04 13.65 18.87
C VAL A 392 6.17 14.40 18.17
N VAL A 393 5.98 14.80 16.91
CA VAL A 393 6.98 15.54 16.11
C VAL A 393 6.48 16.94 15.73
N GLY A 394 5.17 17.20 15.79
CA GLY A 394 4.56 18.43 15.27
C GLY A 394 4.47 18.43 13.74
N SER A 395 4.08 19.57 13.15
CA SER A 395 3.91 19.73 11.71
C SER A 395 5.22 20.01 10.94
N ALA A 396 6.31 20.32 11.63
CA ALA A 396 7.57 20.72 11.02
C ALA A 396 8.12 19.60 10.13
N GLY A 397 8.07 19.78 8.80
CA GLY A 397 8.62 18.85 7.82
C GLY A 397 7.66 17.75 7.30
N SER A 398 6.36 17.88 7.54
CA SER A 398 5.28 17.10 6.89
C SER A 398 4.93 17.64 5.50
N PRO A 399 4.26 16.88 4.61
CA PRO A 399 3.80 15.50 4.79
C PRO A 399 4.90 14.46 4.52
N LEU A 400 4.91 13.41 5.34
CA LEU A 400 5.72 12.22 5.16
C LEU A 400 4.99 11.20 4.28
N ASP A 401 5.77 10.39 3.56
CA ASP A 401 5.28 9.16 2.93
C ASP A 401 4.83 8.16 4.03
N PRO A 402 3.94 7.19 3.75
CA PRO A 402 3.27 6.38 4.77
C PRO A 402 4.15 5.23 5.35
N GLN A 403 5.32 5.57 5.88
CA GLN A 403 6.22 4.68 6.60
C GLN A 403 7.05 5.44 7.64
N VAL A 404 7.21 4.83 8.82
CA VAL A 404 8.18 5.26 9.83
C VAL A 404 8.93 4.03 10.36
N GLU A 405 10.24 4.16 10.51
CA GLU A 405 11.07 3.20 11.26
C GLU A 405 11.53 3.81 12.58
N VAL A 406 11.66 2.96 13.59
CA VAL A 406 12.06 3.33 14.95
C VAL A 406 13.31 2.57 15.33
N VAL A 407 14.37 3.30 15.66
CA VAL A 407 15.58 2.77 16.27
C VAL A 407 15.59 3.14 17.75
N ARG A 408 15.77 2.14 18.62
CA ARG A 408 15.96 2.36 20.06
C ARG A 408 17.44 2.31 20.40
N HIS A 409 17.99 3.42 20.88
CA HIS A 409 19.38 3.54 21.32
C HIS A 409 19.60 2.86 22.68
N ALA A 410 20.87 2.59 23.02
CA ALA A 410 21.24 1.94 24.28
C ALA A 410 20.81 2.72 25.54
N ASP A 411 20.76 4.05 25.44
CA ASP A 411 20.26 4.96 26.50
C ASP A 411 18.73 4.94 26.68
N GLY A 412 18.02 4.17 25.84
CA GLY A 412 16.57 4.07 25.81
C GLY A 412 15.86 5.18 25.01
N THR A 413 16.61 6.11 24.42
CA THR A 413 16.05 7.13 23.54
C THR A 413 15.71 6.55 22.17
N LEU A 414 14.67 7.08 21.55
CA LEU A 414 14.23 6.67 20.22
C LEU A 414 14.77 7.60 19.13
N GLN A 415 14.98 7.07 17.93
CA GLN A 415 15.21 7.84 16.72
C GLN A 415 14.28 7.34 15.63
N LEU A 416 13.57 8.27 14.99
CA LEU A 416 12.64 7.98 13.91
C LEU A 416 13.32 8.22 12.58
N PHE A 417 12.98 7.39 11.60
CA PHE A 417 13.39 7.51 10.21
C PHE A 417 12.17 7.44 9.31
N ALA A 418 12.09 8.33 8.32
CA ALA A 418 10.98 8.38 7.39
C ALA A 418 11.46 8.87 6.02
N THR A 419 10.52 8.96 5.09
CA THR A 419 10.72 9.55 3.78
C THR A 419 9.67 10.63 3.57
N ARG A 420 10.03 11.69 2.85
CA ARG A 420 9.06 12.67 2.35
C ARG A 420 9.30 12.96 0.88
N THR A 421 8.23 13.25 0.18
CA THR A 421 8.27 13.74 -1.21
C THR A 421 8.02 15.24 -1.20
N VAL A 422 9.00 16.04 -1.61
CA VAL A 422 8.89 17.49 -1.72
C VAL A 422 8.28 17.84 -3.06
N LEU A 423 7.03 18.32 -3.06
CA LEU A 423 6.32 18.69 -4.27
C LEU A 423 6.94 19.90 -4.99
N PRO A 424 6.81 19.99 -6.33
CA PRO A 424 7.38 21.10 -7.08
C PRO A 424 6.59 22.40 -6.86
N PHE A 425 7.30 23.45 -6.44
CA PHE A 425 6.83 24.84 -6.34
C PHE A 425 7.89 25.81 -6.90
N LYS A 426 7.58 27.11 -6.99
CA LYS A 426 8.51 28.11 -7.55
C LYS A 426 9.83 28.13 -6.77
N GLY A 427 10.91 27.65 -7.39
CA GLY A 427 12.26 27.60 -6.81
C GLY A 427 12.68 26.26 -6.20
N ALA A 428 11.79 25.26 -6.13
CA ALA A 428 12.12 23.92 -5.64
C ALA A 428 11.72 22.83 -6.65
N LYS A 429 12.65 21.93 -6.95
CA LYS A 429 12.38 20.77 -7.81
C LYS A 429 11.63 19.69 -7.04
N HIS A 430 10.83 18.90 -7.77
CA HIS A 430 10.21 17.70 -7.23
C HIS A 430 11.32 16.70 -6.86
N HIS A 431 11.39 16.28 -5.61
CA HIS A 431 12.39 15.33 -5.16
C HIS A 431 11.91 14.57 -3.92
N LYS A 432 12.64 13.52 -3.55
CA LYS A 432 12.40 12.75 -2.32
C LYS A 432 13.58 12.94 -1.38
N GLU A 433 13.34 12.86 -0.08
CA GLU A 433 14.38 12.88 0.93
C GLU A 433 14.12 11.80 1.99
N LEU A 434 15.19 11.13 2.44
CA LEU A 434 15.15 10.41 3.71
C LEU A 434 15.36 11.41 4.83
N VAL A 435 14.63 11.25 5.93
CA VAL A 435 14.70 12.15 7.08
C VAL A 435 14.84 11.35 8.37
N CYS A 436 15.48 11.95 9.38
CA CYS A 436 15.53 11.38 10.72
C CYS A 436 15.32 12.44 11.81
N VAL A 437 14.89 11.99 12.99
CA VAL A 437 14.78 12.83 14.18
C VAL A 437 14.99 12.00 15.45
N ARG A 438 15.79 12.52 16.39
CA ARG A 438 16.04 11.86 17.68
C ARG A 438 15.08 12.40 18.75
N GLN A 439 14.68 11.54 19.66
CA GLN A 439 13.89 11.90 20.82
C GLN A 439 14.63 12.96 21.64
N SER A 440 13.92 14.02 21.96
CA SER A 440 14.40 15.19 22.70
C SER A 440 13.88 15.22 24.14
N GLY A 441 12.79 14.49 24.43
CA GLY A 441 12.21 14.43 25.77
C GLY A 441 10.97 13.53 25.84
N VAL A 442 10.19 13.73 26.89
CA VAL A 442 8.91 13.05 27.14
C VAL A 442 7.90 14.12 27.55
N GLY A 443 6.71 14.09 26.96
CA GLY A 443 5.63 15.03 27.27
C GLY A 443 4.91 14.68 28.56
N ALA A 444 4.03 15.59 29.03
CA ALA A 444 3.21 15.38 30.23
C ALA A 444 2.22 14.21 30.10
N ASP A 445 1.88 13.81 28.89
CA ASP A 445 1.10 12.60 28.57
C ASP A 445 1.94 11.30 28.63
N GLY A 446 3.24 11.40 28.93
CA GLY A 446 4.17 10.28 28.95
C GLY A 446 4.59 9.80 27.56
N ALA A 447 4.21 10.48 26.48
CA ALA A 447 4.63 10.13 25.13
C ALA A 447 5.98 10.79 24.75
N PRO A 448 6.83 10.12 23.96
CA PRO A 448 8.11 10.68 23.54
C PRO A 448 7.91 11.95 22.71
N ARG A 449 8.84 12.91 22.82
CA ARG A 449 8.83 14.17 22.05
C ARG A 449 10.06 14.27 21.16
N PHE A 450 9.85 14.79 19.97
CA PHE A 450 10.86 14.92 18.93
C PHE A 450 10.94 16.38 18.45
N GLY A 451 12.12 16.79 17.97
CA GLY A 451 12.32 18.09 17.33
C GLY A 451 11.94 18.08 15.85
N ALA A 452 12.55 18.95 15.05
CA ALA A 452 12.36 18.97 13.61
C ALA A 452 13.11 17.83 12.90
N TRP A 453 12.56 17.37 11.77
CA TRP A 453 13.23 16.42 10.88
C TRP A 453 14.53 17.00 10.31
N SER A 454 15.57 16.17 10.27
CA SER A 454 16.84 16.45 9.59
C SER A 454 16.95 15.59 8.33
N SER A 455 17.28 16.20 7.19
CA SER A 455 17.45 15.48 5.92
C SER A 455 18.75 14.65 5.92
N LEU A 456 18.63 13.42 5.44
CA LEU A 456 19.72 12.51 5.09
C LEU A 456 19.97 12.50 3.57
N GLY A 457 19.27 13.37 2.81
CA GLY A 457 19.23 13.33 1.36
C GLY A 457 18.77 11.97 0.84
N THR A 458 19.29 11.58 -0.31
CA THR A 458 19.05 10.31 -0.99
C THR A 458 20.35 9.76 -1.56
N PRO A 459 20.42 8.45 -1.88
CA PRO A 459 21.58 7.88 -2.57
C PRO A 459 21.93 8.61 -3.87
N ASP A 460 20.92 9.05 -4.62
CA ASP A 460 21.07 9.87 -5.82
C ASP A 460 20.75 11.33 -5.51
N ALA A 461 21.71 12.23 -5.69
CA ALA A 461 21.52 13.66 -5.43
C ALA A 461 20.72 14.39 -6.53
N ASP A 462 20.59 13.79 -7.72
CA ASP A 462 19.77 14.35 -8.79
C ASP A 462 18.27 14.31 -8.39
N PRO A 463 17.55 15.45 -8.44
CA PRO A 463 16.15 15.52 -8.00
C PRO A 463 15.21 14.54 -8.71
N ASP A 464 15.35 14.34 -10.02
CA ASP A 464 14.47 13.44 -10.77
C ASP A 464 14.73 11.98 -10.39
N LYS A 465 16.01 11.61 -10.26
CA LYS A 465 16.41 10.26 -9.81
C LYS A 465 16.06 10.00 -8.35
N SER A 466 16.12 11.03 -7.50
CA SER A 466 15.82 10.92 -6.07
C SER A 466 14.41 10.39 -5.81
N LEU A 467 13.44 10.68 -6.69
CA LEU A 467 12.05 10.24 -6.56
C LEU A 467 11.93 8.72 -6.50
N GLU A 468 12.82 8.00 -7.18
CA GLU A 468 12.86 6.54 -7.17
C GLU A 468 13.55 5.95 -5.93
N THR A 469 14.10 6.78 -5.04
CA THR A 469 14.73 6.29 -3.82
C THR A 469 13.76 5.40 -3.02
N GLY A 470 14.25 4.23 -2.62
CA GLY A 470 13.52 3.29 -1.79
C GLY A 470 13.34 3.80 -0.36
N TYR A 471 12.46 3.15 0.39
CA TYR A 471 12.21 3.49 1.79
C TYR A 471 13.32 2.98 2.71
N PRO A 472 13.59 3.66 3.83
CA PRO A 472 14.67 3.30 4.73
C PRO A 472 14.44 1.92 5.35
N ALA A 473 15.49 1.11 5.37
CA ALA A 473 15.67 0.01 6.31
C ALA A 473 16.80 0.38 7.28
N THR A 474 16.60 0.22 8.58
CA THR A 474 17.56 0.62 9.60
C THR A 474 18.08 -0.55 10.41
N ALA A 475 19.33 -0.42 10.88
CA ALA A 475 19.93 -1.36 11.82
C ALA A 475 20.84 -0.60 12.79
N LEU A 476 20.89 -1.05 14.06
CA LEU A 476 21.73 -0.46 15.10
C LEU A 476 22.83 -1.45 15.48
N ALA A 477 24.09 -1.02 15.35
CA ALA A 477 25.24 -1.79 15.79
C ALA A 477 25.49 -1.64 17.30
N PRO A 478 26.15 -2.64 17.95
CA PRO A 478 26.45 -2.59 19.39
C PRO A 478 27.27 -1.39 19.84
N ASP A 479 28.08 -0.80 18.95
CA ASP A 479 28.88 0.40 19.21
C ASP A 479 28.07 1.71 19.15
N GLY A 480 26.75 1.62 18.91
CA GLY A 480 25.84 2.75 18.76
C GLY A 480 25.80 3.35 17.35
N THR A 481 26.49 2.76 16.38
CA THR A 481 26.39 3.19 14.97
C THR A 481 25.04 2.81 14.39
N VAL A 482 24.33 3.79 13.83
CA VAL A 482 23.08 3.56 13.10
C VAL A 482 23.39 3.43 11.61
N HIS A 483 22.88 2.37 11.00
CA HIS A 483 22.90 2.12 9.57
C HIS A 483 21.53 2.42 8.96
N VAL A 484 21.52 3.15 7.85
CA VAL A 484 20.33 3.44 7.03
C VAL A 484 20.59 2.95 5.63
N LEU A 485 19.72 2.08 5.12
CA LEU A 485 19.80 1.49 3.80
C LEU A 485 18.61 1.91 2.95
N ALA A 486 18.87 2.20 1.68
CA ALA A 486 17.84 2.53 0.72
C ALA A 486 18.23 2.04 -0.68
N ARG A 487 17.23 1.76 -1.50
CA ARG A 487 17.44 1.52 -2.93
C ARG A 487 17.80 2.83 -3.63
N ASN A 488 18.82 2.83 -4.48
CA ASN A 488 19.13 3.95 -5.37
C ASN A 488 18.31 3.87 -6.69
N TRP A 489 18.43 4.88 -7.55
CA TRP A 489 17.77 4.93 -8.84
C TRP A 489 18.11 3.73 -9.73
N ALA A 490 19.39 3.33 -9.79
CA ALA A 490 19.85 2.19 -10.59
C ALA A 490 19.30 0.82 -10.15
N GLY A 491 18.71 0.73 -8.95
CA GLY A 491 18.19 -0.52 -8.38
C GLY A 491 19.22 -1.29 -7.56
N ASP A 492 20.31 -0.64 -7.14
CA ASP A 492 21.27 -1.13 -6.16
C ASP A 492 20.86 -0.71 -4.73
N VAL A 493 21.51 -1.30 -3.74
CA VAL A 493 21.34 -0.92 -2.32
C VAL A 493 22.47 0.00 -1.91
N ALA A 494 22.12 1.17 -1.36
CA ALA A 494 23.05 2.11 -0.76
C ALA A 494 22.93 2.08 0.77
N LEU A 495 24.06 2.25 1.45
CA LEU A 495 24.19 2.32 2.90
C LEU A 495 24.75 3.69 3.31
N ARG A 496 24.15 4.29 4.33
CA ARG A 496 24.68 5.43 5.07
C ARG A 496 24.81 5.05 6.55
N SER A 497 25.90 5.44 7.19
CA SER A 497 26.13 5.17 8.62
C SER A 497 26.36 6.45 9.39
N GLY A 498 25.85 6.53 10.61
CA GLY A 498 26.06 7.65 11.52
C GLY A 498 26.36 7.16 12.94
N ARG A 499 27.52 7.55 13.49
CA ARG A 499 27.84 7.26 14.89
C ARG A 499 26.80 7.93 15.79
N GLY A 500 26.19 7.17 16.69
CA GLY A 500 25.09 7.64 17.53
C GLY A 500 23.89 8.19 16.75
N GLY A 501 23.79 7.90 15.45
CA GLY A 501 22.75 8.43 14.56
C GLY A 501 22.83 9.94 14.29
N LYS A 502 24.01 10.57 14.37
CA LYS A 502 24.21 12.01 14.12
C LYS A 502 25.29 12.31 13.07
N ASP A 503 26.48 11.71 13.22
CA ASP A 503 27.66 12.01 12.40
C ASP A 503 27.64 11.19 11.10
N TRP A 504 26.69 11.53 10.22
CA TRP A 504 26.39 10.73 9.04
C TRP A 504 27.46 10.84 7.95
N GLY A 505 28.16 9.74 7.67
CA GLY A 505 29.07 9.61 6.52
C GLY A 505 28.33 9.67 5.16
N PRO A 506 29.05 9.56 4.03
CA PRO A 506 28.41 9.56 2.71
C PRO A 506 27.60 8.28 2.45
N TRP A 507 26.70 8.35 1.46
CA TRP A 507 26.08 7.15 0.89
C TRP A 507 27.13 6.30 0.17
N ARG A 508 27.17 5.00 0.48
CA ARG A 508 28.08 4.02 -0.13
C ARG A 508 27.26 2.88 -0.74
N LEU A 509 27.55 2.52 -1.99
CA LEU A 509 26.86 1.40 -2.64
C LEU A 509 27.37 0.07 -2.10
N LEU A 510 26.46 -0.89 -1.94
CA LEU A 510 26.81 -2.29 -1.74
C LEU A 510 27.12 -2.95 -3.09
N ASP A 511 27.94 -4.00 -3.06
CA ASP A 511 28.32 -4.75 -4.26
C ASP A 511 27.07 -5.34 -4.94
N HIS A 512 26.94 -5.24 -6.26
CA HIS A 512 25.83 -5.85 -7.00
C HIS A 512 26.18 -7.26 -7.51
N PRO A 513 25.19 -8.10 -7.87
CA PRO A 513 25.46 -9.38 -8.53
C PRO A 513 26.21 -9.20 -9.85
N PRO A 514 27.25 -9.99 -10.12
CA PRO A 514 28.01 -9.87 -11.36
C PRO A 514 27.15 -10.23 -12.58
N GLY A 515 27.50 -9.68 -13.74
CA GLY A 515 26.83 -9.94 -15.01
C GLY A 515 26.15 -8.72 -15.59
N LYS A 516 25.36 -8.93 -16.65
CA LYS A 516 24.66 -7.84 -17.32
C LYS A 516 23.54 -7.31 -16.42
N GLN A 517 23.55 -6.01 -16.16
CA GLN A 517 22.47 -5.36 -15.44
C GLN A 517 21.11 -5.64 -16.11
N PRO A 518 20.07 -5.93 -15.32
CA PRO A 518 18.73 -6.07 -15.86
C PRO A 518 18.28 -4.77 -16.54
N PRO A 519 17.34 -4.85 -17.50
CA PRO A 519 16.82 -3.66 -18.18
C PRO A 519 15.97 -2.77 -17.26
N HIS A 520 15.64 -3.21 -16.05
CA HIS A 520 14.87 -2.45 -15.07
C HIS A 520 15.58 -2.55 -13.72
N PRO A 521 15.31 -1.66 -12.75
CA PRO A 521 15.89 -1.74 -11.41
C PRO A 521 15.86 -3.15 -10.83
N LEU A 522 17.04 -3.66 -10.44
CA LEU A 522 17.20 -5.02 -9.94
C LEU A 522 16.42 -5.22 -8.63
N VAL A 523 16.76 -4.40 -7.63
CA VAL A 523 15.94 -4.22 -6.43
C VAL A 523 14.86 -3.20 -6.76
N VAL A 524 13.63 -3.43 -6.32
CA VAL A 524 12.49 -2.55 -6.60
C VAL A 524 12.02 -1.87 -5.32
N GLU A 525 11.76 -2.66 -4.28
CA GLU A 525 11.30 -2.26 -2.96
C GLU A 525 11.55 -3.41 -1.97
N GLY A 526 11.26 -3.18 -0.69
CA GLY A 526 11.14 -4.28 0.27
C GLY A 526 12.44 -4.81 0.86
N ILE A 527 13.46 -3.96 0.93
CA ILE A 527 14.73 -4.24 1.65
C ILE A 527 14.44 -4.40 3.15
N ASP A 528 15.25 -5.20 3.82
CA ASP A 528 15.38 -5.21 5.28
C ASP A 528 16.84 -5.40 5.71
N ALA A 529 17.16 -4.99 6.93
CA ALA A 529 18.48 -5.09 7.51
C ALA A 529 18.41 -5.43 9.01
N LEU A 530 19.44 -6.09 9.54
CA LEU A 530 19.65 -6.26 10.97
C LEU A 530 21.15 -6.40 11.26
N VAL A 531 21.56 -6.08 12.49
CA VAL A 531 22.90 -6.42 12.98
C VAL A 531 22.79 -7.66 13.86
N ASP A 532 23.60 -8.68 13.58
CA ASP A 532 23.64 -9.90 14.38
C ASP A 532 24.37 -9.67 15.74
N PRO A 533 24.27 -10.59 16.71
CA PRO A 533 24.96 -10.44 17.99
C PRO A 533 26.48 -10.34 17.91
N SER A 534 27.09 -10.77 16.79
CA SER A 534 28.53 -10.62 16.56
C SER A 534 28.91 -9.23 16.04
N GLY A 535 27.94 -8.40 15.68
CA GLY A 535 28.13 -7.05 15.16
C GLY A 535 28.19 -6.97 13.63
N ARG A 536 27.87 -8.05 12.91
CA ARG A 536 27.85 -8.03 11.44
C ARG A 536 26.49 -7.53 10.95
N LEU A 537 26.51 -6.64 9.96
CA LEU A 537 25.32 -6.13 9.32
C LEU A 537 24.86 -7.10 8.23
N HIS A 538 23.63 -7.59 8.35
CA HIS A 538 22.92 -8.36 7.35
C HIS A 538 21.93 -7.47 6.59
N VAL A 539 21.83 -7.67 5.28
CA VAL A 539 20.90 -6.96 4.39
C VAL A 539 20.26 -7.96 3.46
N ALA A 540 18.94 -7.87 3.24
CA ALA A 540 18.25 -8.70 2.27
C ALA A 540 17.36 -7.86 1.37
N ALA A 541 17.28 -8.25 0.10
CA ALA A 541 16.45 -7.56 -0.90
C ALA A 541 15.79 -8.59 -1.85
N PRO A 542 14.46 -8.54 -2.05
CA PRO A 542 13.81 -9.39 -3.03
C PRO A 542 14.12 -8.90 -4.45
N VAL A 543 14.35 -9.84 -5.37
CA VAL A 543 14.51 -9.58 -6.81
C VAL A 543 13.65 -10.55 -7.60
N ALA A 544 13.55 -10.35 -8.93
CA ALA A 544 12.65 -11.13 -9.79
C ALA A 544 12.83 -12.65 -9.73
N LYS A 545 14.02 -13.15 -9.39
CA LYS A 545 14.34 -14.59 -9.40
C LYS A 545 14.64 -15.19 -8.02
N THR A 546 14.93 -14.37 -7.02
CA THR A 546 15.39 -14.85 -5.70
C THR A 546 15.34 -13.74 -4.65
N VAL A 547 15.88 -14.00 -3.47
CA VAL A 547 16.19 -12.98 -2.46
C VAL A 547 17.71 -12.84 -2.40
N LEU A 548 18.23 -11.64 -2.60
CA LEU A 548 19.65 -11.32 -2.43
C LEU A 548 19.97 -11.12 -0.95
N HIS A 549 21.20 -11.41 -0.55
CA HIS A 549 21.69 -11.23 0.81
C HIS A 549 23.11 -10.66 0.80
N TRP A 550 23.36 -9.67 1.65
CA TRP A 550 24.68 -9.14 1.96
C TRP A 550 24.97 -9.30 3.44
N VAL A 551 26.23 -9.54 3.79
CA VAL A 551 26.68 -9.62 5.18
C VAL A 551 28.06 -8.98 5.32
N SER A 552 28.29 -8.23 6.39
CA SER A 552 29.63 -7.72 6.73
C SER A 552 30.58 -8.87 7.02
N PRO A 553 31.80 -8.92 6.44
CA PRO A 553 32.78 -9.95 6.77
C PRO A 553 33.19 -9.91 8.25
N ALA A 554 33.35 -8.70 8.79
CA ALA A 554 33.59 -8.42 10.21
C ALA A 554 32.77 -7.22 10.69
N PRO A 555 32.60 -7.02 12.01
CA PRO A 555 31.89 -5.86 12.55
C PRO A 555 32.49 -4.53 12.08
N GLY A 556 31.63 -3.59 11.69
CA GLY A 556 32.04 -2.28 11.18
C GLY A 556 32.44 -2.25 9.70
N GLU A 557 32.63 -3.40 9.05
CA GLU A 557 32.94 -3.47 7.61
C GLU A 557 31.69 -3.35 6.73
N LEU A 558 31.89 -2.94 5.47
CA LEU A 558 30.81 -2.83 4.49
C LEU A 558 30.28 -4.23 4.12
N PRO A 559 28.94 -4.46 4.12
CA PRO A 559 28.37 -5.73 3.71
C PRO A 559 28.78 -6.16 2.31
N LYS A 560 29.13 -7.44 2.18
CA LYS A 560 29.49 -8.09 0.92
C LYS A 560 28.38 -9.00 0.45
N LEU A 561 28.15 -9.02 -0.87
CA LEU A 561 27.14 -9.87 -1.47
C LEU A 561 27.48 -11.33 -1.21
N SER A 562 26.54 -12.08 -0.66
CA SER A 562 26.69 -13.52 -0.42
C SER A 562 26.57 -14.31 -1.73
N PRO A 563 27.07 -15.56 -1.77
CA PRO A 563 26.75 -16.49 -2.85
C PRO A 563 25.23 -16.58 -3.09
N PRO A 564 24.80 -16.94 -4.32
CA PRO A 564 23.39 -17.04 -4.66
C PRO A 564 22.61 -17.84 -3.62
N THR A 565 21.54 -17.26 -3.08
CA THR A 565 20.83 -17.85 -1.94
C THR A 565 20.08 -19.13 -2.32
N GLY A 566 19.74 -19.33 -3.60
CA GLY A 566 18.94 -20.47 -4.06
C GLY A 566 17.48 -20.41 -3.62
N LEU A 567 17.06 -19.31 -2.98
CA LEU A 567 15.69 -19.14 -2.49
C LEU A 567 14.73 -18.91 -3.65
N THR A 568 13.53 -19.50 -3.52
CA THR A 568 12.41 -19.21 -4.44
C THR A 568 12.06 -17.71 -4.37
N PRO A 569 11.64 -17.09 -5.49
CA PRO A 569 11.29 -15.68 -5.53
C PRO A 569 10.27 -15.30 -4.44
N SER A 570 10.43 -14.09 -3.89
CA SER A 570 9.46 -13.52 -2.95
C SER A 570 8.33 -12.81 -3.69
N GLY A 571 7.09 -13.09 -3.28
CA GLY A 571 5.90 -12.36 -3.76
C GLY A 571 5.79 -10.95 -3.18
N SER A 572 6.56 -10.60 -2.17
CA SER A 572 6.51 -9.28 -1.52
C SER A 572 7.87 -8.91 -0.92
N ALA A 573 7.90 -7.91 -0.05
CA ALA A 573 9.09 -7.55 0.71
C ALA A 573 9.54 -8.69 1.66
N VAL A 574 10.84 -8.73 1.98
CA VAL A 574 11.45 -9.72 2.88
C VAL A 574 11.67 -9.09 4.25
N SER A 575 11.49 -9.86 5.32
CA SER A 575 11.88 -9.44 6.68
C SER A 575 13.09 -10.23 7.16
N LEU A 576 14.04 -9.56 7.80
CA LEU A 576 15.17 -10.19 8.48
C LEU A 576 14.89 -10.25 9.98
N VAL A 577 15.22 -11.38 10.60
CA VAL A 577 15.11 -11.59 12.04
C VAL A 577 16.31 -12.39 12.53
N GLY A 578 16.73 -12.20 13.80
CA GLY A 578 17.78 -13.04 14.39
C GLY A 578 17.37 -14.52 14.38
N ASP A 579 18.29 -15.41 14.07
CA ASP A 579 18.04 -16.86 14.01
C ASP A 579 18.12 -17.57 15.38
N GLY A 580 18.49 -16.83 16.44
CA GLY A 580 18.70 -17.35 17.79
C GLY A 580 20.03 -18.09 17.99
N LYS A 581 20.87 -18.18 16.96
CA LYS A 581 22.16 -18.88 16.92
C LYS A 581 23.34 -17.96 16.57
N GLY A 582 23.11 -16.64 16.61
CA GLY A 582 24.12 -15.64 16.29
C GLY A 582 24.15 -15.19 14.82
N GLY A 583 23.15 -15.54 14.02
CA GLY A 583 22.98 -15.13 12.63
C GLY A 583 21.61 -14.51 12.35
N ALA A 584 21.21 -14.57 11.08
CA ALA A 584 19.97 -13.99 10.56
C ALA A 584 19.15 -15.03 9.80
N SER A 585 17.83 -14.94 9.89
CA SER A 585 16.87 -15.64 9.05
C SER A 585 16.08 -14.64 8.20
N ALA A 586 15.73 -15.04 6.98
CA ALA A 586 14.82 -14.33 6.10
C ALA A 586 13.43 -14.93 6.20
N VAL A 587 12.42 -14.08 6.36
CA VAL A 587 11.01 -14.45 6.40
C VAL A 587 10.29 -13.74 5.25
N TYR A 588 9.59 -14.49 4.41
CA TYR A 588 8.91 -13.92 3.25
C TYR A 588 7.77 -14.82 2.74
N ARG A 589 6.90 -14.25 1.89
CA ARG A 589 5.91 -15.02 1.14
C ARG A 589 6.50 -15.52 -0.17
N GLN A 590 6.46 -16.83 -0.40
CA GLN A 590 6.84 -17.39 -1.69
C GLN A 590 5.90 -16.87 -2.79
N ALA A 591 6.47 -16.39 -3.91
CA ALA A 591 5.73 -15.80 -5.00
C ALA A 591 4.66 -16.74 -5.59
N GLY A 592 3.49 -16.19 -5.93
CA GLY A 592 2.38 -16.94 -6.53
C GLY A 592 1.66 -17.89 -5.57
N THR A 593 2.01 -17.84 -4.28
CA THR A 593 1.46 -18.70 -3.24
C THR A 593 1.09 -17.90 -2.00
N ALA A 594 0.34 -18.52 -1.11
CA ALA A 594 0.08 -17.99 0.23
C ALA A 594 1.03 -18.57 1.31
N GLN A 595 2.17 -19.15 0.88
CA GLN A 595 3.11 -19.83 1.77
C GLN A 595 4.10 -18.84 2.38
N VAL A 596 4.18 -18.81 3.71
CA VAL A 596 5.22 -18.11 4.45
C VAL A 596 6.42 -19.04 4.61
N ALA A 597 7.58 -18.60 4.11
CA ALA A 597 8.84 -19.31 4.24
C ALA A 597 9.73 -18.65 5.29
N VAL A 598 10.39 -19.47 6.12
CA VAL A 598 11.49 -19.05 6.99
C VAL A 598 12.74 -19.75 6.49
N ALA A 599 13.74 -18.97 6.10
CA ALA A 599 14.99 -19.46 5.54
C ALA A 599 16.18 -18.91 6.31
N SER A 600 17.25 -19.70 6.42
CA SER A 600 18.51 -19.28 7.03
C SER A 600 19.68 -19.51 6.07
N PRO A 601 20.77 -18.74 6.20
CA PRO A 601 22.02 -19.02 5.52
C PRO A 601 22.46 -20.46 5.76
N GLY A 602 22.99 -21.12 4.72
CA GLY A 602 23.70 -22.38 4.89
C GLY A 602 25.06 -22.20 5.56
N ALA A 603 25.85 -23.28 5.63
CA ALA A 603 27.27 -23.18 5.94
C ALA A 603 27.98 -22.20 4.98
N PRO A 604 29.14 -21.61 5.35
CA PRO A 604 29.87 -20.72 4.47
C PRO A 604 30.07 -21.32 3.07
N GLY A 605 29.61 -20.61 2.03
CA GLY A 605 29.65 -21.06 0.64
C GLY A 605 28.47 -21.92 0.17
N ALA A 606 27.56 -22.34 1.06
CA ALA A 606 26.37 -23.11 0.72
C ALA A 606 25.14 -22.22 0.46
N ALA A 607 24.18 -22.76 -0.30
CA ALA A 607 22.87 -22.14 -0.51
C ALA A 607 22.08 -22.04 0.81
N TRP A 608 21.09 -21.15 0.83
CA TRP A 608 20.19 -21.02 1.97
C TRP A 608 19.28 -22.23 2.10
N THR A 609 18.96 -22.60 3.34
CA THR A 609 18.02 -23.67 3.63
C THR A 609 16.69 -23.09 4.10
N VAL A 610 15.60 -23.59 3.53
CA VAL A 610 14.25 -23.23 4.00
C VAL A 610 13.86 -24.17 5.12
N ALA A 611 13.83 -23.66 6.34
CA ALA A 611 13.51 -24.43 7.54
C ALA A 611 12.01 -24.72 7.67
N ARG A 612 11.18 -23.82 7.16
CA ARG A 612 9.71 -23.87 7.32
C ARG A 612 9.00 -23.30 6.10
N ARG A 613 7.88 -23.92 5.71
CA ARG A 613 6.88 -23.36 4.80
C ARG A 613 5.49 -23.62 5.35
N THR A 614 4.72 -22.56 5.59
CA THR A 614 3.39 -22.65 6.19
C THR A 614 2.33 -21.88 5.42
N PRO A 615 1.18 -22.51 5.09
CA PRO A 615 0.06 -21.82 4.47
C PRO A 615 -0.67 -20.97 5.51
N VAL A 616 -1.08 -19.76 5.13
CA VAL A 616 -1.92 -18.88 5.96
C VAL A 616 -2.94 -18.05 5.16
N GLY A 617 -2.91 -18.14 3.83
CA GLY A 617 -3.62 -17.18 2.99
C GLY A 617 -2.89 -15.82 2.93
N GLY A 618 -3.37 -14.91 2.09
CA GLY A 618 -3.03 -13.50 2.07
C GLY A 618 -1.74 -13.12 1.33
N TYR A 619 -1.37 -11.85 1.46
CA TYR A 619 -0.35 -11.15 0.68
C TYR A 619 0.46 -10.18 1.54
N GLY A 620 1.41 -9.46 0.93
CA GLY A 620 2.23 -8.45 1.61
C GLY A 620 3.36 -9.02 2.49
N ARG A 621 4.15 -8.11 3.07
CA ARG A 621 5.31 -8.43 3.91
C ARG A 621 4.87 -9.17 5.18
N VAL A 622 5.68 -10.14 5.61
CA VAL A 622 5.49 -10.88 6.86
C VAL A 622 6.24 -10.17 7.99
N ALA A 623 5.58 -9.79 9.07
CA ALA A 623 6.26 -9.28 10.25
C ALA A 623 6.95 -10.44 10.98
N ALA A 624 8.22 -10.24 11.35
CA ALA A 624 9.00 -11.22 12.10
C ALA A 624 9.71 -10.52 13.26
N TYR A 625 9.67 -11.15 14.42
CA TYR A 625 10.34 -10.67 15.62
C TYR A 625 10.76 -11.86 16.48
N ARG A 626 12.00 -11.88 16.95
CA ARG A 626 12.46 -12.91 17.90
C ARG A 626 12.50 -12.31 19.30
N LEU A 627 11.84 -12.98 20.24
CA LEU A 627 11.85 -12.59 21.64
C LEU A 627 13.28 -12.64 22.22
N GLY A 628 13.58 -11.72 23.14
CA GLY A 628 14.82 -11.77 23.90
C GLY A 628 14.89 -12.97 24.83
N GLY A 629 16.11 -13.44 25.12
CA GLY A 629 16.40 -14.64 25.90
C GLY A 629 17.08 -15.73 25.07
N ASN A 630 17.79 -16.65 25.72
CA ASN A 630 18.48 -17.75 25.04
C ASN A 630 17.45 -18.69 24.39
N GLY A 631 17.49 -18.86 23.06
CA GLY A 631 16.49 -19.63 22.32
C GLY A 631 15.10 -18.97 22.26
N GLY A 632 15.01 -17.64 22.43
CA GLY A 632 13.73 -16.92 22.47
C GLY A 632 12.87 -17.13 21.23
N THR A 633 11.55 -17.24 21.41
CA THR A 633 10.59 -17.66 20.37
C THR A 633 10.50 -16.69 19.19
N LEU A 634 10.42 -17.22 17.96
CA LEU A 634 10.06 -16.47 16.75
C LEU A 634 8.56 -16.20 16.71
N VAL A 635 8.23 -14.92 16.65
CA VAL A 635 6.87 -14.43 16.45
C VAL A 635 6.73 -13.96 15.02
N LEU A 636 5.75 -14.51 14.32
CA LEU A 636 5.34 -14.08 12.99
C LEU A 636 3.97 -13.42 13.07
N ALA A 637 3.73 -12.41 12.25
CA ALA A 637 2.39 -11.88 12.02
C ALA A 637 2.20 -11.52 10.56
N VAL A 638 1.04 -11.86 10.00
CA VAL A 638 0.74 -11.75 8.57
C VAL A 638 -0.61 -11.11 8.33
N ARG A 639 -0.83 -10.67 7.09
CA ARG A 639 -2.16 -10.37 6.54
C ARG A 639 -2.77 -11.64 5.95
N ASP A 640 -4.00 -12.00 6.32
CA ASP A 640 -4.77 -13.10 5.71
C ASP A 640 -5.51 -12.65 4.43
N ASP A 641 -6.27 -13.56 3.81
CA ASP A 641 -7.08 -13.26 2.61
C ASP A 641 -8.19 -12.22 2.85
N GLY A 642 -8.63 -12.09 4.11
CA GLY A 642 -9.63 -11.12 4.54
C GLY A 642 -9.05 -9.76 4.95
N GLY A 643 -7.74 -9.56 4.79
CA GLY A 643 -7.05 -8.33 5.15
C GLY A 643 -6.79 -8.17 6.66
N ARG A 644 -6.98 -9.24 7.44
CA ARG A 644 -6.86 -9.26 8.90
C ARG A 644 -5.48 -9.73 9.33
N VAL A 645 -5.05 -9.29 10.50
CA VAL A 645 -3.80 -9.74 11.11
C VAL A 645 -3.95 -11.14 11.71
N VAL A 646 -2.98 -12.01 11.43
CA VAL A 646 -2.93 -13.38 11.99
C VAL A 646 -1.53 -13.61 12.56
N PRO A 647 -1.39 -13.76 13.90
CA PRO A 647 -0.10 -14.05 14.52
C PRO A 647 0.17 -15.56 14.65
N SER A 648 1.44 -15.90 14.85
CA SER A 648 1.89 -17.24 15.24
C SER A 648 3.21 -17.14 16.02
N SER A 649 3.31 -17.88 17.12
CA SER A 649 4.57 -18.13 17.83
C SER A 649 4.96 -19.61 17.83
N ASP A 650 4.34 -20.41 16.96
CA ASP A 650 4.67 -21.82 16.79
C ASP A 650 5.83 -21.94 15.78
N GLU A 651 6.94 -22.54 16.20
CA GLU A 651 8.16 -22.70 15.38
C GLU A 651 8.22 -24.05 14.64
N SER A 652 7.18 -24.87 14.71
CA SER A 652 7.14 -26.14 13.96
C SER A 652 7.17 -25.93 12.45
N ALA A 653 7.58 -26.96 11.71
CA ALA A 653 7.64 -26.95 10.24
C ALA A 653 6.27 -26.63 9.61
N GLN A 654 5.17 -26.94 10.31
CA GLN A 654 3.80 -26.59 9.97
C GLN A 654 3.13 -25.82 11.12
N ALA A 655 3.63 -24.62 11.40
CA ALA A 655 3.10 -23.86 12.51
C ALA A 655 1.59 -23.60 12.46
N ALA A 656 1.00 -23.69 13.65
CA ALA A 656 -0.34 -23.24 13.92
C ALA A 656 -0.41 -21.71 13.88
N TRP A 657 -1.33 -21.20 13.06
CA TRP A 657 -1.73 -19.80 13.05
C TRP A 657 -2.88 -19.59 14.04
N GLU A 658 -2.89 -18.44 14.69
CA GLU A 658 -3.91 -18.10 15.69
C GLU A 658 -5.12 -17.40 15.06
N GLY A 659 -6.13 -17.09 15.87
CA GLY A 659 -7.36 -16.44 15.39
C GLY A 659 -7.07 -15.07 14.76
N PRO A 660 -7.78 -14.70 13.68
CA PRO A 660 -7.59 -13.41 13.02
C PRO A 660 -8.04 -12.25 13.92
N GLY A 661 -7.29 -11.15 13.85
CA GLY A 661 -7.59 -9.88 14.51
C GLY A 661 -8.25 -8.86 13.58
N ALA A 662 -7.87 -7.59 13.77
CA ALA A 662 -8.40 -6.47 13.00
C ALA A 662 -7.94 -6.46 11.53
N GLN A 663 -8.79 -5.94 10.64
CA GLN A 663 -8.33 -5.46 9.34
C GLN A 663 -7.43 -4.24 9.53
N PHE A 664 -6.35 -4.15 8.75
CA PHE A 664 -5.31 -3.16 9.00
C PHE A 664 -4.68 -2.59 7.74
N VAL A 665 -3.96 -1.48 7.88
CA VAL A 665 -3.13 -0.86 6.82
C VAL A 665 -1.66 -1.07 7.14
N GLY A 666 -0.82 -1.20 6.10
CA GLY A 666 0.62 -1.41 6.24
C GLY A 666 0.97 -2.84 6.67
N ILE A 667 1.87 -2.96 7.65
CA ILE A 667 2.44 -4.21 8.17
C ILE A 667 2.26 -4.30 9.70
N PRO A 668 2.05 -5.50 10.29
CA PRO A 668 2.07 -5.64 11.75
C PRO A 668 3.42 -5.29 12.38
N GLY A 669 3.36 -4.66 13.55
CA GLY A 669 4.49 -4.44 14.44
C GLY A 669 4.56 -5.56 15.46
N ALA A 670 5.76 -5.91 15.90
CA ALA A 670 5.94 -6.91 16.94
C ALA A 670 7.09 -6.50 17.87
N ALA A 671 6.89 -6.72 19.17
CA ALA A 671 7.86 -6.39 20.21
C ALA A 671 7.71 -7.32 21.42
N GLN A 672 8.71 -7.31 22.30
CA GLN A 672 8.64 -7.93 23.62
C GLN A 672 8.25 -6.88 24.67
N ASP A 673 7.28 -7.20 25.52
CA ASP A 673 6.90 -6.35 26.65
C ASP A 673 7.87 -6.50 27.86
N SER A 674 7.67 -5.68 28.89
CA SER A 674 8.47 -5.71 30.13
C SER A 674 8.39 -7.04 30.91
N SER A 675 7.42 -7.91 30.59
CA SER A 675 7.24 -9.24 31.20
C SER A 675 7.76 -10.38 30.30
N GLY A 676 8.46 -10.06 29.22
CA GLY A 676 9.03 -11.04 28.29
C GLY A 676 8.03 -11.62 27.28
N ARG A 677 6.80 -11.11 27.21
CA ARG A 677 5.72 -11.60 26.33
C ARG A 677 5.76 -10.93 24.98
N ALA A 678 5.40 -11.65 23.92
CA ALA A 678 5.19 -11.04 22.63
C ALA A 678 3.93 -10.15 22.62
N VAL A 679 4.07 -8.99 21.99
CA VAL A 679 2.95 -8.09 21.61
C VAL A 679 3.00 -7.90 20.11
N VAL A 680 1.87 -8.11 19.45
CA VAL A 680 1.67 -7.78 18.03
C VAL A 680 0.67 -6.63 17.96
N ALA A 681 0.98 -5.63 17.15
CA ALA A 681 0.12 -4.48 16.95
C ALA A 681 -0.09 -4.18 15.47
N VAL A 682 -1.22 -3.55 15.14
CA VAL A 682 -1.56 -3.08 13.80
C VAL A 682 -2.29 -1.75 13.86
N VAL A 683 -2.18 -0.95 12.80
CA VAL A 683 -3.05 0.22 12.60
C VAL A 683 -4.28 -0.23 11.80
N GLY A 684 -5.44 -0.19 12.44
CA GLY A 684 -6.72 -0.56 11.85
C GLY A 684 -7.11 0.35 10.68
N THR A 685 -8.03 -0.12 9.85
CA THR A 685 -8.62 0.68 8.76
C THR A 685 -9.51 1.84 9.25
N ASP A 686 -9.68 1.98 10.56
CA ASP A 686 -10.31 3.09 11.29
C ASP A 686 -9.29 4.11 11.84
N GLY A 687 -8.00 3.92 11.55
CA GLY A 687 -6.91 4.76 12.05
C GLY A 687 -6.57 4.56 13.53
N GLN A 688 -7.11 3.52 14.20
CA GLN A 688 -6.78 3.18 15.59
C GLN A 688 -5.69 2.12 15.68
N LEU A 689 -4.98 2.09 16.81
CA LEU A 689 -4.07 0.99 17.12
C LEU A 689 -4.88 -0.20 17.67
N TYR A 690 -4.65 -1.39 17.12
CA TYR A 690 -5.10 -2.65 17.72
C TYR A 690 -3.88 -3.44 18.15
N ALA A 691 -3.94 -4.02 19.34
CA ALA A 691 -2.86 -4.88 19.83
C ALA A 691 -3.42 -6.17 20.42
N SER A 692 -2.63 -7.23 20.30
CA SER A 692 -2.82 -8.46 21.05
C SER A 692 -1.48 -8.91 21.65
N ARG A 693 -1.58 -9.62 22.76
CA ARG A 693 -0.46 -9.95 23.63
C ARG A 693 -0.55 -11.41 24.07
N GLN A 694 0.58 -12.08 24.16
CA GLN A 694 0.60 -13.42 24.76
C GLN A 694 0.15 -13.38 26.22
N THR A 695 -0.58 -14.39 26.66
CA THR A 695 -1.02 -14.49 28.07
C THR A 695 0.16 -14.68 29.03
N ARG A 696 1.18 -15.41 28.59
CA ARG A 696 2.51 -15.59 29.21
C ARG A 696 3.56 -15.79 28.10
N PRO A 697 4.87 -15.66 28.37
CA PRO A 697 5.89 -15.85 27.33
C PRO A 697 5.72 -17.20 26.60
N GLY A 698 5.71 -17.16 25.27
CA GLY A 698 5.57 -18.34 24.41
C GLY A 698 4.16 -18.97 24.35
N ALA A 699 3.16 -18.40 25.03
CA ALA A 699 1.77 -18.87 24.95
C ALA A 699 1.01 -18.19 23.80
N ARG A 700 -0.26 -18.60 23.62
CA ARG A 700 -1.19 -17.97 22.67
C ARG A 700 -1.45 -16.51 23.01
N PHE A 701 -1.75 -15.74 21.97
CA PHE A 701 -2.21 -14.36 22.04
C PHE A 701 -3.63 -14.28 22.62
N GLY A 702 -3.88 -13.23 23.40
CA GLY A 702 -5.22 -12.89 23.90
C GLY A 702 -6.08 -12.24 22.82
N GLU A 703 -7.22 -11.69 23.24
CA GLU A 703 -8.09 -10.95 22.34
C GLU A 703 -7.41 -9.68 21.80
N TRP A 704 -7.81 -9.31 20.57
CA TRP A 704 -7.40 -8.04 19.98
C TRP A 704 -8.23 -6.91 20.57
N ALA A 705 -7.56 -5.89 21.11
CA ALA A 705 -8.22 -4.72 21.67
C ALA A 705 -7.76 -3.44 20.96
N PRO A 706 -8.69 -2.51 20.66
CA PRO A 706 -8.31 -1.16 20.24
C PRO A 706 -7.67 -0.38 21.39
N ALA A 707 -6.76 0.54 21.06
CA ALA A 707 -6.39 1.61 21.98
C ALA A 707 -7.66 2.43 22.31
N ALA A 708 -7.89 2.69 23.60
CA ALA A 708 -9.04 3.47 24.01
C ALA A 708 -8.94 4.88 23.41
N LYS A 709 -9.97 5.31 22.66
CA LYS A 709 -10.10 6.71 22.24
C LYS A 709 -10.30 7.56 23.50
N GLU A 710 -9.34 8.41 23.84
CA GLU A 710 -9.62 9.44 24.84
C GLU A 710 -10.67 10.38 24.24
N SER A 711 -11.85 10.43 24.85
CA SER A 711 -12.78 11.53 24.63
C SER A 711 -12.09 12.81 25.08
N ALA A 712 -12.00 13.80 24.20
CA ALA A 712 -11.62 15.16 24.57
C ALA A 712 -12.61 15.68 25.62
N GLY A 713 -12.30 15.49 26.90
CA GLY A 713 -13.22 15.81 27.99
C GLY A 713 -12.91 15.20 29.36
N SER A 714 -12.09 14.16 29.47
CA SER A 714 -11.74 13.59 30.78
C SER A 714 -10.35 14.01 31.25
N ARG A 715 -10.21 15.31 31.55
CA ARG A 715 -9.30 15.77 32.60
C ARG A 715 -10.15 16.59 33.57
N ALA A 716 -10.52 15.95 34.68
CA ALA A 716 -10.92 16.66 35.88
C ALA A 716 -9.66 16.90 36.71
#